data_AF-A0A2M7JRV2-F1
#
_entry.id   AF-A0A2M7JRV2-F1
#
_cell.length_a   1.000
_cell.length_b   1.000
_cell.length_c   1.000
_cell.angle_alpha   90.00
_cell.angle_beta   90.00
_cell.angle_gamma   90.00
#
_symmetry.space_group_name_H-M   'P 1'
#
loop_
_entity.id
_entity.type
_entity.pdbx_description
1 polymer ?
#
loop_
_entity_poly.entity_id
_entity_poly.type
_entity_poly.pdbx_seq_one_letter_code
_entity_poly.pdbx_strand_id
1 'polypeptide(L)'
;MSEGEKKVLLGNEAIARGIVESGCQFFAAYPGTPSSEILPAVVRFKKENNLDIYVEWSTNEKVAFENALVASYTGKRAAVAMKQVGLNVATDPLMSAAYIGTIGGFVIISCDDPGPYSSQTEQDTRFMAMFAKVPVFDPASPIEAQQMLPIAFDLSEKYQIPVILRPVLRVSHAQQTITFNPIPEIERKANFPHNPQRWSATPRYRFLLHKQLNLKLQKIAEEFNSMSSLNFIKNDREKAVLGIIAGGIGYAIARDILLELSLQKEIPILKIGTPFPFPIEVVEAFIQKCDHVLILEETEPVIELQIRDKSKIYGRLDSMIPNEGEMLPEVITQVISNLSKKFSIPVGEVPTTALLEKMVAGLGLPIRRPTLCSGCPHRASFFAIKKAFPNGIFPSDIGCYTLGMNLESVDTCHDMGAAITFASGLYQAYHQDGKDIPIIATIGDSTFYHSGAPGLLNAVYNGARFVLVILDNSITAMTGMQPTPESGITADDHPGKSLSLEELAKGCGVKYLRVVNPYDIKGMIQEVEKAYKYTQQRDGGMAVLIARYPCIIYQKEQLKVNPIKVEIRHIPPPEKGLPQVKSGEMDKSLLPVFQDEACCQCDTCMIQCPEGAISKTEGGYVIDYNKCTGCRVCVQECPTSAIDMPAVGACIGCGYCLKRFECPSLIRGEDARVKIDRLTCVDCGLCIQVCGQGAIYQVE
;
A
#
# COMPACT_ATOMS: atom_id res chain seq x y z
N MET A 1 31.11 -9.43 12.21
CA MET A 1 31.70 -9.05 10.88
C MET A 1 32.89 -8.13 11.11
N SER A 2 33.84 -8.02 10.17
CA SER A 2 35.04 -7.21 10.34
C SER A 2 34.78 -5.73 10.01
N GLU A 3 35.38 -4.82 10.79
CA GLU A 3 35.36 -3.38 10.55
C GLU A 3 35.88 -3.03 9.14
N GLY A 4 35.24 -2.05 8.47
CA GLY A 4 35.63 -1.61 7.13
C GLY A 4 35.19 -2.54 5.99
N GLU A 5 34.45 -3.61 6.29
CA GLU A 5 33.84 -4.47 5.29
C GLU A 5 32.86 -3.67 4.41
N LYS A 6 32.86 -3.98 3.11
CA LYS A 6 31.98 -3.35 2.11
C LYS A 6 31.01 -4.37 1.56
N LYS A 7 29.72 -4.06 1.59
CA LYS A 7 28.66 -4.88 0.99
C LYS A 7 27.75 -4.05 0.12
N VAL A 8 27.25 -4.64 -0.96
CA VAL A 8 26.14 -4.06 -1.73
C VAL A 8 24.87 -4.34 -0.94
N LEU A 9 24.21 -3.27 -0.49
CA LEU A 9 22.99 -3.33 0.31
C LEU A 9 21.88 -2.52 -0.36
N LEU A 10 20.64 -2.94 -0.13
CA LEU A 10 19.45 -2.11 -0.37
C LEU A 10 19.46 -0.89 0.56
N GLY A 11 18.83 0.21 0.18
CA GLY A 11 18.67 1.40 1.02
C GLY A 11 18.11 1.12 2.40
N ASN A 12 17.05 0.31 2.48
CA ASN A 12 16.47 -0.14 3.74
C ASN A 12 17.46 -0.95 4.61
N GLU A 13 18.33 -1.74 3.98
CA GLU A 13 19.41 -2.44 4.69
C GLU A 13 20.52 -1.49 5.14
N ALA A 14 20.83 -0.45 4.36
CA ALA A 14 21.77 0.61 4.75
C ALA A 14 21.24 1.42 5.95
N ILE A 15 19.93 1.73 5.96
CA ILE A 15 19.25 2.33 7.11
C ILE A 15 19.33 1.41 8.32
N ALA A 16 18.99 0.12 8.17
CA ALA A 16 19.12 -0.86 9.25
C ALA A 16 20.56 -0.96 9.77
N ARG A 17 21.56 -0.84 8.89
CA ARG A 17 22.97 -0.77 9.28
C ARG A 17 23.27 0.48 10.10
N GLY A 18 22.77 1.65 9.69
CA GLY A 18 22.88 2.89 10.46
C GLY A 18 22.21 2.81 11.84
N ILE A 19 21.08 2.09 11.97
CA ILE A 19 20.39 1.87 13.25
C ILE A 19 21.29 1.11 14.21
N VAL A 20 21.89 -0.01 13.77
CA VAL A 20 22.77 -0.80 14.64
C VAL A 20 24.08 -0.06 14.95
N GLU A 21 24.64 0.65 13.98
CA GLU A 21 25.84 1.50 14.17
C GLU A 21 25.59 2.68 15.12
N SER A 22 24.32 3.06 15.32
CA SER A 22 23.93 4.08 16.30
C SER A 22 23.76 3.54 17.72
N GLY A 23 23.96 2.24 17.96
CA GLY A 23 23.74 1.62 19.27
C GLY A 23 22.27 1.65 19.71
N CYS A 24 21.34 1.51 18.76
CA CYS A 24 19.91 1.39 19.05
C CYS A 24 19.63 0.13 19.89
N GLN A 25 18.74 0.22 20.88
CA GLN A 25 18.41 -0.88 21.80
C GLN A 25 16.94 -1.30 21.74
N PHE A 26 16.10 -0.50 21.08
CA PHE A 26 14.68 -0.79 20.90
C PHE A 26 14.24 -0.36 19.50
N PHE A 27 13.74 -1.29 18.71
CA PHE A 27 13.27 -1.02 17.35
C PHE A 27 11.89 -1.63 17.13
N ALA A 28 10.92 -0.82 16.70
CA ALA A 28 9.57 -1.28 16.37
C ALA A 28 9.16 -0.79 14.98
N ALA A 29 8.30 -1.54 14.30
CA ALA A 29 7.77 -1.14 13.01
C ALA A 29 6.38 -1.72 12.77
N TYR A 30 5.64 -1.12 11.83
CA TYR A 30 4.49 -1.75 11.18
C TYR A 30 4.83 -2.04 9.71
N PRO A 31 4.41 -3.17 9.12
CA PRO A 31 4.71 -3.47 7.72
C PRO A 31 4.11 -2.45 6.75
N GLY A 32 4.94 -1.89 5.88
CA GLY A 32 4.50 -0.93 4.86
C GLY A 32 5.62 -0.55 3.92
N THR A 33 5.49 -0.90 2.63
CA THR A 33 6.44 -0.50 1.58
C THR A 33 6.38 1.02 1.39
N PRO A 34 7.51 1.74 1.34
CA PRO A 34 8.88 1.24 1.12
C PRO A 34 9.75 1.13 2.39
N SER A 35 9.19 0.87 3.57
CA SER A 35 9.93 0.73 4.84
C SER A 35 10.12 -0.73 5.31
N SER A 36 9.37 -1.67 4.74
CA SER A 36 9.21 -3.04 5.25
C SER A 36 10.52 -3.83 5.45
N GLU A 37 11.53 -3.59 4.62
CA GLU A 37 12.79 -4.35 4.63
C GLU A 37 13.76 -3.90 5.73
N ILE A 38 13.50 -2.76 6.39
CA ILE A 38 14.36 -2.24 7.47
C ILE A 38 14.36 -3.22 8.65
N LEU A 39 13.18 -3.68 9.09
CA LEU A 39 13.08 -4.54 10.27
C LEU A 39 13.77 -5.90 10.08
N PRO A 40 13.53 -6.66 9.00
CA PRO A 40 14.23 -7.91 8.77
C PRO A 40 15.75 -7.73 8.70
N ALA A 41 16.22 -6.60 8.14
CA ALA A 41 17.64 -6.28 8.10
C ALA A 41 18.21 -5.98 9.50
N VAL A 42 17.47 -5.28 10.37
CA VAL A 42 17.86 -5.08 11.79
C VAL A 42 17.94 -6.43 12.52
N VAL A 43 16.98 -7.33 12.33
CA VAL A 43 17.00 -8.69 12.90
C VAL A 43 18.23 -9.46 12.42
N ARG A 44 18.55 -9.40 11.12
CA ARG A 44 19.75 -10.02 10.57
C ARG A 44 21.01 -9.46 11.24
N PHE A 45 21.20 -8.14 11.27
CA PHE A 45 22.39 -7.53 11.85
C PHE A 45 22.50 -7.75 13.37
N LYS A 46 21.36 -7.80 14.09
CA LYS A 46 21.28 -8.21 15.50
C LYS A 46 21.88 -9.61 15.69
N LYS A 47 21.43 -10.60 14.90
CA LYS A 47 21.91 -11.99 14.96
C LYS A 47 23.41 -12.08 14.57
N GLU A 48 23.82 -11.41 13.50
CA GLU A 48 25.21 -11.43 12.99
C GLU A 48 26.24 -10.80 13.93
N ASN A 49 25.83 -9.84 14.77
CA ASN A 49 26.73 -9.09 15.66
C ASN A 49 26.43 -9.34 17.15
N ASN A 50 25.56 -10.32 17.48
CA ASN A 50 25.17 -10.68 18.84
C ASN A 50 24.72 -9.47 19.69
N LEU A 51 23.85 -8.64 19.11
CA LEU A 51 23.40 -7.40 19.75
C LEU A 51 22.15 -7.63 20.62
N ASP A 52 22.08 -6.94 21.75
CA ASP A 52 20.90 -6.92 22.63
C ASP A 52 19.93 -5.80 22.23
N ILE A 53 19.24 -6.00 21.10
CA ILE A 53 18.22 -5.09 20.57
C ILE A 53 16.86 -5.76 20.67
N TYR A 54 15.90 -5.10 21.33
CA TYR A 54 14.50 -5.52 21.27
C TYR A 54 13.91 -5.12 19.90
N VAL A 55 13.25 -6.06 19.22
CA VAL A 55 12.69 -5.85 17.87
C VAL A 55 11.28 -6.41 17.77
N GLU A 56 10.32 -5.65 17.23
CA GLU A 56 8.96 -6.13 17.03
C GLU A 56 8.26 -5.59 15.76
N TRP A 57 7.41 -6.43 15.17
CA TRP A 57 6.30 -5.99 14.33
C TRP A 57 5.13 -5.68 15.26
N SER A 58 4.73 -4.42 15.34
CA SER A 58 3.58 -4.00 16.15
C SER A 58 2.28 -4.15 15.35
N THR A 59 1.13 -4.03 16.00
CA THR A 59 -0.18 -4.17 15.35
C THR A 59 -0.55 -3.00 14.45
N ASN A 60 -0.03 -1.80 14.73
CA ASN A 60 -0.13 -0.59 13.90
C ASN A 60 1.01 0.40 14.23
N GLU A 61 1.14 1.45 13.44
CA GLU A 61 2.20 2.44 13.59
C GLU A 61 2.10 3.23 14.90
N LYS A 62 0.89 3.51 15.37
CA LYS A 62 0.69 4.20 16.65
C LYS A 62 1.30 3.39 17.79
N VAL A 63 1.03 2.09 17.85
CA VAL A 63 1.57 1.18 18.86
C VAL A 63 3.09 1.05 18.72
N ALA A 64 3.60 0.89 17.49
CA ALA A 64 5.05 0.84 17.24
C ALA A 64 5.75 2.11 17.74
N PHE A 65 5.18 3.27 17.43
CA PHE A 65 5.70 4.56 17.82
C PHE A 65 5.73 4.72 19.34
N GLU A 66 4.63 4.42 20.03
CA GLU A 66 4.53 4.58 21.48
C GLU A 66 5.47 3.64 22.24
N ASN A 67 5.57 2.37 21.79
CA ASN A 67 6.49 1.40 22.39
C ASN A 67 7.94 1.86 22.29
N ALA A 68 8.38 2.31 21.11
CA ALA A 68 9.73 2.83 20.89
C ALA A 68 9.97 4.17 21.61
N LEU A 69 8.98 5.08 21.60
CA LEU A 69 9.06 6.36 22.29
C LEU A 69 9.27 6.17 23.80
N VAL A 70 8.52 5.28 24.43
CA VAL A 70 8.65 5.04 25.88
C VAL A 70 10.00 4.42 26.23
N ALA A 71 10.58 3.57 25.37
CA ALA A 71 11.95 3.11 25.56
C ALA A 71 12.93 4.31 25.63
N SER A 72 12.75 5.32 24.78
CA SER A 72 13.56 6.55 24.81
C SER A 72 13.40 7.37 26.09
N TYR A 73 12.23 7.32 26.75
CA TYR A 73 12.01 7.99 28.04
C TYR A 73 12.83 7.37 29.17
N THR A 74 13.34 6.15 28.99
CA THR A 74 14.20 5.48 29.97
C THR A 74 15.69 5.74 29.75
N GLY A 75 16.06 6.51 28.72
CA GLY A 75 17.45 6.77 28.33
C GLY A 75 18.03 5.81 27.29
N LYS A 76 17.27 4.79 26.86
CA LYS A 76 17.64 3.88 25.77
C LYS A 76 17.57 4.59 24.41
N ARG A 77 18.44 4.25 23.47
CA ARG A 77 18.26 4.65 22.07
C ARG A 77 17.19 3.79 21.42
N ALA A 78 16.22 4.43 20.77
CA ALA A 78 15.11 3.75 20.13
C ALA A 78 14.84 4.29 18.72
N ALA A 79 14.30 3.45 17.85
CA ALA A 79 13.83 3.88 16.54
C ALA A 79 12.50 3.21 16.19
N VAL A 80 11.73 3.88 15.35
CA VAL A 80 10.50 3.35 14.76
C VAL A 80 10.54 3.54 13.25
N ALA A 81 10.11 2.53 12.49
CA ALA A 81 10.01 2.62 11.03
C ALA A 81 8.59 2.41 10.53
N MET A 82 8.19 3.22 9.56
CA MET A 82 6.92 3.16 8.85
C MET A 82 7.03 3.91 7.51
N LYS A 83 6.00 3.81 6.67
CA LYS A 83 5.84 4.70 5.51
C LYS A 83 5.13 6.00 5.90
N GLN A 84 5.16 7.00 5.03
CA GLN A 84 4.57 8.32 5.24
C GLN A 84 3.10 8.29 5.68
N VAL A 85 2.27 7.41 5.09
CA VAL A 85 0.86 7.29 5.52
C VAL A 85 0.72 6.64 6.90
N GLY A 86 1.68 5.82 7.30
CA GLY A 86 1.74 5.23 8.64
C GLY A 86 2.05 6.28 9.70
N LEU A 87 2.83 7.31 9.36
CA LEU A 87 3.05 8.45 10.25
C LEU A 87 1.75 9.22 10.52
N ASN A 88 0.77 9.19 9.61
CA ASN A 88 -0.56 9.74 9.88
C ASN A 88 -1.24 9.00 11.04
N VAL A 89 -1.17 7.66 11.05
CA VAL A 89 -1.70 6.81 12.13
C VAL A 89 -1.01 7.13 13.46
N ALA A 90 0.28 7.44 13.42
CA ALA A 90 1.09 7.83 14.58
C ALA A 90 1.11 9.35 14.87
N THR A 91 0.25 10.17 14.24
CA THR A 91 0.34 11.64 14.37
C THR A 91 0.04 12.11 15.80
N ASP A 92 -0.94 11.52 16.48
CA ASP A 92 -1.29 11.90 17.86
C ASP A 92 -0.09 11.77 18.83
N PRO A 93 0.58 10.60 18.92
CA PRO A 93 1.78 10.50 19.75
C PRO A 93 2.95 11.34 19.22
N LEU A 94 3.11 11.54 17.91
CA LEU A 94 4.14 12.43 17.34
C LEU A 94 4.00 13.87 17.84
N MET A 95 2.79 14.44 17.79
CA MET A 95 2.51 15.80 18.25
C MET A 95 2.83 15.95 19.75
N SER A 96 2.45 14.94 20.54
CA SER A 96 2.74 14.93 21.97
C SER A 96 4.24 14.77 22.27
N ALA A 97 4.95 13.94 21.50
CA ALA A 97 6.36 13.65 21.68
C ALA A 97 7.25 14.86 21.42
N ALA A 98 6.89 15.75 20.48
CA ALA A 98 7.63 16.98 20.24
C ALA A 98 7.70 17.89 21.48
N TYR A 99 6.63 17.90 22.30
CA TYR A 99 6.54 18.72 23.50
C TYR A 99 7.19 18.03 24.70
N ILE A 100 6.88 16.75 24.91
CA ILE A 100 7.41 15.96 26.03
C ILE A 100 8.91 15.72 25.86
N GLY A 101 9.36 15.57 24.61
CA GLY A 101 10.74 15.25 24.27
C GLY A 101 11.16 13.86 24.69
N THR A 102 12.43 13.54 24.51
CA THR A 102 13.02 12.22 24.80
C THR A 102 14.16 12.33 25.82
N ILE A 103 14.73 11.21 26.29
CA ILE A 103 15.97 11.21 27.09
C ILE A 103 17.09 10.52 26.32
N GLY A 104 16.86 9.28 25.90
CA GLY A 104 17.67 8.63 24.89
C GLY A 104 17.26 9.09 23.50
N GLY A 105 18.14 8.86 22.52
CA GLY A 105 17.86 9.28 21.15
C GLY A 105 16.69 8.51 20.57
N PHE A 106 15.77 9.22 19.93
CA PHE A 106 14.59 8.64 19.29
C PHE A 106 14.49 9.11 17.86
N VAL A 107 14.64 8.16 16.92
CA VAL A 107 14.58 8.41 15.49
C VAL A 107 13.35 7.77 14.88
N ILE A 108 12.60 8.56 14.12
CA ILE A 108 11.43 8.15 13.36
C ILE A 108 11.87 8.03 11.90
N ILE A 109 11.77 6.85 11.34
CA ILE A 109 12.09 6.60 9.93
C ILE A 109 10.75 6.56 9.18
N SER A 110 10.49 7.59 8.40
CA SER A 110 9.26 7.72 7.60
C SER A 110 9.65 7.69 6.13
N CYS A 111 9.43 6.55 5.48
CA CYS A 111 9.77 6.40 4.07
C CYS A 111 8.64 6.96 3.19
N ASP A 112 8.91 7.97 2.39
CA ASP A 112 7.95 8.57 1.46
C ASP A 112 7.89 7.79 0.12
N ASP A 113 6.73 7.77 -0.52
CA ASP A 113 6.45 7.06 -1.78
C ASP A 113 5.93 8.04 -2.85
N PRO A 114 6.78 8.90 -3.44
CA PRO A 114 6.40 9.77 -4.55
C PRO A 114 6.01 8.92 -5.78
N GLY A 115 5.02 9.37 -6.56
CA GLY A 115 4.49 8.63 -7.70
C GLY A 115 3.67 7.40 -7.33
N PRO A 116 2.80 7.51 -6.31
CA PRO A 116 2.56 6.51 -5.27
C PRO A 116 2.46 5.07 -5.80
N TYR A 117 3.56 4.31 -5.71
CA TYR A 117 3.64 2.95 -6.25
C TYR A 117 2.94 1.91 -5.38
N SER A 118 2.94 2.14 -4.07
CA SER A 118 2.43 1.23 -3.05
C SER A 118 1.56 1.94 -2.01
N SER A 119 1.26 3.21 -2.25
CA SER A 119 0.52 4.09 -1.36
C SER A 119 -0.75 4.61 -2.03
N GLN A 120 -1.70 5.06 -1.22
CA GLN A 120 -2.97 5.61 -1.71
C GLN A 120 -2.87 7.10 -2.06
N THR A 121 -1.86 7.77 -1.50
CA THR A 121 -1.64 9.22 -1.65
C THR A 121 -0.15 9.52 -1.66
N GLU A 122 0.22 10.57 -2.38
CA GLU A 122 1.53 11.21 -2.24
C GLU A 122 1.49 12.16 -1.03
N GLN A 123 2.49 12.09 -0.17
CA GLN A 123 2.59 12.96 1.00
C GLN A 123 4.06 13.27 1.26
N ASP A 124 4.32 14.47 1.76
CA ASP A 124 5.66 14.90 2.12
C ASP A 124 5.82 14.95 3.64
N THR A 125 6.60 14.02 4.19
CA THR A 125 6.85 13.96 5.63
C THR A 125 7.41 15.26 6.19
N ARG A 126 8.10 16.09 5.40
CA ARG A 126 8.70 17.35 5.89
C ARG A 126 7.62 18.35 6.31
N PHE A 127 6.44 18.36 5.67
CA PHE A 127 5.31 19.19 6.13
C PHE A 127 4.75 18.70 7.47
N MET A 128 4.59 17.39 7.63
CA MET A 128 4.18 16.81 8.92
C MET A 128 5.19 17.18 10.01
N ALA A 129 6.48 17.14 9.70
CA ALA A 129 7.55 17.52 10.61
C ALA A 129 7.53 19.03 10.97
N MET A 130 7.27 19.92 10.00
CA MET A 130 7.06 21.35 10.25
C MET A 130 5.86 21.59 11.17
N PHE A 131 4.74 20.90 10.92
CA PHE A 131 3.54 20.99 11.73
C PHE A 131 3.77 20.46 13.15
N ALA A 132 4.43 19.31 13.27
CA ALA A 132 4.78 18.68 14.54
C ALA A 132 5.95 19.35 15.28
N LYS A 133 6.70 20.25 14.61
CA LYS A 133 7.91 20.90 15.14
C LYS A 133 9.03 19.91 15.47
N VAL A 134 9.29 18.95 14.57
CA VAL A 134 10.30 17.89 14.72
C VAL A 134 11.38 18.00 13.64
N PRO A 135 12.69 17.99 13.99
CA PRO A 135 13.78 18.08 13.00
C PRO A 135 13.80 16.92 12.00
N VAL A 136 14.27 17.18 10.78
CA VAL A 136 14.30 16.24 9.66
C VAL A 136 15.69 16.12 9.06
N PHE A 137 16.09 14.89 8.76
CA PHE A 137 17.21 14.50 7.92
C PHE A 137 16.67 13.88 6.63
N ASP A 138 17.09 14.40 5.48
CA ASP A 138 16.55 14.11 4.15
C ASP A 138 17.69 13.57 3.25
N PRO A 139 17.98 12.26 3.28
CA PRO A 139 19.10 11.66 2.56
C PRO A 139 18.90 11.64 1.05
N ALA A 140 20.00 11.83 0.31
CA ALA A 140 20.06 11.73 -1.15
C ALA A 140 20.50 10.35 -1.65
N SER A 141 20.92 9.44 -0.77
CA SER A 141 21.41 8.11 -1.13
C SER A 141 21.38 7.12 0.05
N PRO A 142 21.45 5.79 -0.22
CA PRO A 142 21.62 4.78 0.82
C PRO A 142 22.80 5.01 1.78
N ILE A 143 23.98 5.40 1.28
CA ILE A 143 25.15 5.73 2.12
C ILE A 143 24.82 6.88 3.05
N GLU A 144 24.20 7.93 2.52
CA GLU A 144 23.87 9.09 3.33
C GLU A 144 22.81 8.78 4.39
N ALA A 145 21.82 7.95 4.06
CA ALA A 145 20.83 7.48 5.03
C ALA A 145 21.48 6.72 6.20
N GLN A 146 22.47 5.85 5.92
CA GLN A 146 23.27 5.20 6.96
C GLN A 146 24.03 6.23 7.82
N GLN A 147 24.71 7.19 7.19
CA GLN A 147 25.59 8.18 7.85
C GLN A 147 24.82 9.21 8.68
N MET A 148 23.59 9.55 8.27
CA MET A 148 22.75 10.51 8.98
C MET A 148 22.21 9.97 10.30
N LEU A 149 22.09 8.64 10.46
CA LEU A 149 21.48 8.07 11.67
C LEU A 149 22.25 8.34 12.96
N PRO A 150 23.57 8.10 13.05
CA PRO A 150 24.32 8.45 14.26
C PRO A 150 24.15 9.93 14.64
N ILE A 151 24.18 10.83 13.65
CA ILE A 151 23.99 12.27 13.84
C ILE A 151 22.58 12.57 14.35
N ALA A 152 21.55 11.92 13.80
CA ALA A 152 20.16 12.08 14.21
C ALA A 152 19.93 11.61 15.66
N PHE A 153 20.52 10.48 16.07
CA PHE A 153 20.48 10.00 17.45
C PHE A 153 21.17 10.97 18.41
N ASP A 154 22.35 11.47 18.06
CA ASP A 154 23.10 12.41 18.89
C ASP A 154 22.36 13.76 19.03
N LEU A 155 21.78 14.27 17.93
CA LEU A 155 20.95 15.47 17.94
C LEU A 155 19.71 15.29 18.84
N SER A 156 19.03 14.14 18.70
CA SER A 156 17.86 13.79 19.49
C SER A 156 18.16 13.80 20.99
N GLU A 157 19.30 13.25 21.40
CA GLU A 157 19.75 13.21 22.80
C GLU A 157 20.14 14.59 23.32
N LYS A 158 20.93 15.33 22.54
CA LYS A 158 21.42 16.67 22.89
C LYS A 158 20.27 17.63 23.16
N TYR A 159 19.26 17.62 22.30
CA TYR A 159 18.10 18.52 22.41
C TYR A 159 16.89 17.88 23.07
N GLN A 160 16.94 16.61 23.46
CA GLN A 160 15.82 15.86 24.03
C GLN A 160 14.55 16.02 23.19
N ILE A 161 14.64 15.69 21.90
CA ILE A 161 13.57 15.85 20.91
C ILE A 161 13.55 14.64 19.97
N PRO A 162 12.38 14.12 19.54
CA PRO A 162 12.34 13.19 18.42
C PRO A 162 12.99 13.79 17.18
N VAL A 163 13.51 12.96 16.29
CA VAL A 163 14.08 13.37 15.00
C VAL A 163 13.55 12.45 13.90
N ILE A 164 13.27 12.99 12.73
CA ILE A 164 12.82 12.24 11.56
C ILE A 164 13.99 12.01 10.60
N LEU A 165 14.17 10.77 10.14
CA LEU A 165 14.87 10.46 8.90
C LEU A 165 13.82 10.18 7.82
N ARG A 166 13.89 10.90 6.70
CA ARG A 166 12.94 10.80 5.59
C ARG A 166 13.62 10.31 4.31
N PRO A 167 13.80 8.99 4.12
CA PRO A 167 14.12 8.48 2.80
C PRO A 167 12.88 8.51 1.89
N VAL A 168 13.10 8.62 0.59
CA VAL A 168 12.08 8.39 -0.45
C VAL A 168 12.23 6.99 -1.03
N LEU A 169 11.23 6.48 -1.78
CA LEU A 169 11.25 5.17 -2.44
C LEU A 169 12.58 4.87 -3.14
N ARG A 170 13.13 5.83 -3.92
CA ARG A 170 14.41 5.65 -4.63
C ARG A 170 15.60 5.50 -3.71
N VAL A 171 15.59 6.12 -2.53
CA VAL A 171 16.63 5.91 -1.53
C VAL A 171 16.42 4.56 -0.84
N SER A 172 15.20 4.25 -0.42
CA SER A 172 14.85 3.01 0.28
C SER A 172 15.15 1.75 -0.55
N HIS A 173 14.87 1.77 -1.85
CA HIS A 173 14.99 0.61 -2.75
C HIS A 173 16.19 0.66 -3.73
N ALA A 174 17.03 1.70 -3.67
CA ALA A 174 18.30 1.69 -4.39
C ALA A 174 19.28 0.70 -3.75
N GLN A 175 20.24 0.23 -4.55
CA GLN A 175 21.38 -0.55 -4.06
C GLN A 175 22.66 0.28 -4.13
N GLN A 176 23.47 0.21 -3.09
CA GLN A 176 24.76 0.89 -3.04
C GLN A 176 25.78 0.07 -2.26
N THR A 177 27.07 0.29 -2.54
CA THR A 177 28.14 -0.27 -1.71
C THR A 177 28.23 0.50 -0.40
N ILE A 178 27.91 -0.16 0.71
CA ILE A 178 27.92 0.38 2.06
C ILE A 178 29.16 -0.09 2.80
N THR A 179 29.86 0.84 3.46
CA THR A 179 31.00 0.50 4.33
C THR A 179 30.50 0.36 5.76
N PHE A 180 30.89 -0.72 6.42
CA PHE A 180 30.45 -1.03 7.78
C PHE A 180 31.35 -0.32 8.79
N ASN A 181 30.76 0.57 9.57
CA ASN A 181 31.41 1.28 10.67
C ASN A 181 31.33 0.45 11.96
N PRO A 182 32.20 0.70 12.95
CA PRO A 182 32.12 0.07 14.25
C PRO A 182 30.73 0.25 14.89
N ILE A 183 30.21 -0.81 15.48
CA ILE A 183 29.02 -0.74 16.34
C ILE A 183 29.51 -0.42 17.76
N PRO A 184 29.12 0.72 18.34
CA PRO A 184 29.57 1.10 19.68
C PRO A 184 28.91 0.20 20.74
N GLU A 185 29.70 -0.28 21.70
CA GLU A 185 29.17 -0.87 22.93
C GLU A 185 28.65 0.24 23.84
N ILE A 186 27.34 0.49 23.79
CA ILE A 186 26.69 1.52 24.61
C ILE A 186 25.91 0.86 25.74
N GLU A 187 26.49 0.83 26.94
CA GLU A 187 25.77 0.44 28.15
C GLU A 187 24.83 1.56 28.62
N ARG A 188 23.55 1.42 28.27
CA ARG A 188 22.46 2.25 28.81
C ARG A 188 21.53 1.38 29.65
N LYS A 189 21.33 1.72 30.91
CA LYS A 189 20.33 1.07 31.78
C LYS A 189 19.03 1.87 31.73
N ALA A 190 17.90 1.16 31.66
CA ALA A 190 16.59 1.80 31.66
C ALA A 190 16.35 2.49 33.00
N ASN A 191 16.06 3.79 32.97
CA ASN A 191 15.72 4.59 34.14
C ASN A 191 14.66 5.63 33.76
N PHE A 192 13.40 5.38 34.11
CA PHE A 192 12.31 6.35 33.90
C PHE A 192 12.31 7.38 35.05
N PRO A 193 12.67 8.65 34.80
CA PRO A 193 12.75 9.63 35.88
C PRO A 193 11.35 10.07 36.30
N HIS A 194 11.11 10.14 37.61
CA HIS A 194 9.86 10.67 38.13
C HIS A 194 9.77 12.18 37.92
N ASN A 195 9.05 12.62 36.87
CA ASN A 195 8.79 14.03 36.58
C ASN A 195 7.37 14.24 36.01
N PRO A 196 6.33 14.29 36.87
CA PRO A 196 4.94 14.46 36.42
C PRO A 196 4.69 15.75 35.64
N GLN A 197 5.46 16.81 35.89
CA GLN A 197 5.35 18.08 35.16
C GLN A 197 5.74 17.95 33.69
N ARG A 198 6.60 16.97 33.36
CA ARG A 198 6.99 16.62 31.98
C ARG A 198 6.09 15.52 31.41
N TRP A 199 5.98 14.39 32.11
CA TRP A 199 5.36 13.16 31.56
C TRP A 199 3.83 13.16 31.63
N SER A 200 3.26 13.92 32.55
CA SER A 200 1.81 14.10 32.72
C SER A 200 1.45 15.58 32.63
N ALA A 201 2.14 16.31 31.75
CA ALA A 201 2.04 17.74 31.62
C ALA A 201 0.59 18.18 31.35
N THR A 202 -0.01 18.81 32.35
CA THR A 202 -1.31 19.51 32.22
C THR A 202 -1.15 20.75 31.34
N PRO A 203 -2.25 21.40 30.90
CA PRO A 203 -2.17 22.50 29.92
C PRO A 203 -1.14 23.61 30.24
N ARG A 204 -0.98 23.98 31.52
CA ARG A 204 0.04 24.97 31.93
C ARG A 204 1.47 24.49 31.65
N TYR A 205 1.79 23.25 31.98
CA TYR A 205 3.12 22.70 31.72
C TYR A 205 3.35 22.44 30.23
N ARG A 206 2.32 22.04 29.49
CA ARG A 206 2.38 21.93 28.01
C ARG A 206 2.75 23.26 27.35
N PHE A 207 2.20 24.36 27.83
CA PHE A 207 2.57 25.70 27.35
C PHE A 207 4.05 26.03 27.61
N LEU A 208 4.59 25.64 28.77
CA LEU A 208 6.01 25.83 29.09
C LEU A 208 6.91 24.95 28.22
N LEU A 209 6.55 23.68 28.02
CA LEU A 209 7.24 22.76 27.13
C LEU A 209 7.25 23.28 25.69
N HIS A 210 6.16 23.88 25.22
CA HIS A 210 6.12 24.50 23.89
C HIS A 210 7.10 25.66 23.75
N LYS A 211 7.24 26.52 24.78
CA LYS A 211 8.26 27.59 24.77
C LYS A 211 9.66 27.00 24.66
N GLN A 212 9.94 25.92 25.41
CA GLN A 212 11.22 25.23 25.35
C GLN A 212 11.45 24.60 23.97
N LEU A 213 10.44 23.99 23.37
CA LEU A 213 10.49 23.44 22.02
C LEU A 213 10.89 24.50 20.99
N ASN A 214 10.26 25.68 21.01
CA ASN A 214 10.60 26.76 20.08
C ASN A 214 12.05 27.24 20.24
N LEU A 215 12.56 27.33 21.49
CA LEU A 215 13.96 27.64 21.75
C LEU A 215 14.93 26.54 21.27
N LYS A 216 14.54 25.26 21.38
CA LYS A 216 15.33 24.14 20.85
C LYS A 216 15.43 24.22 19.33
N LEU A 217 14.33 24.49 18.62
CA LEU A 217 14.32 24.59 17.16
C LEU A 217 15.23 25.71 16.64
N GLN A 218 15.30 26.85 17.34
CA GLN A 218 16.22 27.94 16.99
C GLN A 218 17.68 27.47 17.05
N LYS A 219 18.07 26.81 18.16
CA LYS A 219 19.43 26.28 18.34
C LYS A 219 19.78 25.19 17.32
N ILE A 220 18.81 24.34 16.99
CA ILE A 220 18.99 23.30 15.97
C ILE A 220 19.18 23.93 14.58
N ALA A 221 18.41 24.97 14.23
CA ALA A 221 18.59 25.71 12.98
C ALA A 221 19.99 26.34 12.88
N GLU A 222 20.47 26.94 13.97
CA GLU A 222 21.84 27.47 14.08
C GLU A 222 22.88 26.38 13.87
N GLU A 223 22.69 25.20 14.46
CA GLU A 223 23.61 24.07 14.28
C GLU A 223 23.60 23.56 12.83
N PHE A 224 22.43 23.47 12.21
CA PHE A 224 22.28 23.05 10.81
C PHE A 224 22.94 24.00 9.81
N ASN A 225 23.01 25.31 10.09
CA ASN A 225 23.82 26.24 9.29
C ASN A 225 25.30 25.85 9.25
N SER A 226 25.82 25.24 10.32
CA SER A 226 27.23 24.86 10.46
C SER A 226 27.54 23.40 10.08
N MET A 227 26.53 22.56 9.84
CA MET A 227 26.70 21.14 9.48
C MET A 227 27.11 20.95 8.01
N SER A 228 28.35 21.29 7.68
CA SER A 228 28.89 21.19 6.31
C SER A 228 29.00 19.77 5.77
N SER A 229 28.88 18.73 6.61
CA SER A 229 28.73 17.34 6.14
C SER A 229 27.37 17.07 5.51
N LEU A 230 26.34 17.83 5.87
CA LEU A 230 24.96 17.62 5.46
C LEU A 230 24.40 18.77 4.61
N ASN A 231 24.85 20.00 4.83
CA ASN A 231 24.42 21.18 4.08
C ASN A 231 25.65 21.85 3.47
N PHE A 232 25.89 21.63 2.17
CA PHE A 232 27.12 22.09 1.53
C PHE A 232 26.93 22.48 0.08
N ILE A 233 27.81 23.37 -0.39
CA ILE A 233 27.85 23.79 -1.79
C ILE A 233 28.89 22.94 -2.51
N LYS A 234 28.48 22.27 -3.59
CA LYS A 234 29.39 21.63 -4.54
C LYS A 234 29.63 22.57 -5.72
N ASN A 235 30.89 22.64 -6.15
CA ASN A 235 31.36 23.53 -7.21
C ASN A 235 31.08 25.02 -6.90
N ASP A 236 31.37 25.47 -5.67
CA ASP A 236 31.10 26.84 -5.22
C ASP A 236 31.79 27.89 -6.11
N ARG A 237 31.13 29.04 -6.27
CA ARG A 237 31.58 30.17 -7.09
C ARG A 237 31.30 31.48 -6.35
N GLU A 238 32.11 32.50 -6.60
CA GLU A 238 31.84 33.85 -6.07
C GLU A 238 30.54 34.43 -6.63
N LYS A 239 30.30 34.20 -7.94
CA LYS A 239 29.06 34.57 -8.62
C LYS A 239 28.69 33.54 -9.67
N ALA A 240 27.39 33.23 -9.77
CA ALA A 240 26.83 32.33 -10.78
C ALA A 240 25.57 32.91 -11.41
N VAL A 241 25.36 32.64 -12.70
CA VAL A 241 24.12 33.04 -13.40
C VAL A 241 22.94 32.21 -12.91
N LEU A 242 23.15 30.90 -12.73
CA LEU A 242 22.16 29.96 -12.22
C LEU A 242 22.82 29.11 -11.12
N GLY A 243 22.15 28.99 -9.97
CA GLY A 243 22.47 28.02 -8.93
C GLY A 243 21.33 27.02 -8.72
N ILE A 244 21.64 25.87 -8.11
CA ILE A 244 20.64 24.86 -7.74
C ILE A 244 20.62 24.69 -6.23
N ILE A 245 19.44 24.66 -5.60
CA ILE A 245 19.25 24.19 -4.22
C ILE A 245 18.49 22.88 -4.30
N ALA A 246 19.01 21.81 -3.70
CA ALA A 246 18.37 20.50 -3.78
C ALA A 246 18.35 19.75 -2.45
N GLY A 247 17.20 19.16 -2.12
CA GLY A 247 17.00 18.28 -0.96
C GLY A 247 16.85 16.81 -1.37
N GLY A 248 17.22 15.89 -0.49
CA GLY A 248 17.05 14.45 -0.71
C GLY A 248 17.57 13.97 -2.07
N ILE A 249 16.83 13.10 -2.75
CA ILE A 249 17.23 12.53 -4.05
C ILE A 249 17.40 13.59 -5.15
N GLY A 250 16.74 14.74 -5.04
CA GLY A 250 16.84 15.83 -6.00
C GLY A 250 18.29 16.29 -6.17
N TYR A 251 19.10 16.22 -5.10
CA TYR A 251 20.54 16.48 -5.16
C TYR A 251 21.29 15.45 -6.00
N ALA A 252 21.01 14.15 -5.81
CA ALA A 252 21.68 13.09 -6.54
C ALA A 252 21.41 13.18 -8.04
N ILE A 253 20.14 13.40 -8.40
CA ILE A 253 19.70 13.58 -9.79
C ILE A 253 20.37 14.79 -10.42
N ALA A 254 20.31 15.96 -9.76
CA ALA A 254 20.93 17.17 -10.26
C ALA A 254 22.45 17.03 -10.45
N ARG A 255 23.14 16.39 -9.51
CA ARG A 255 24.58 16.13 -9.59
C ARG A 255 24.93 15.32 -10.84
N ASP A 256 24.18 14.25 -11.11
CA ASP A 256 24.47 13.34 -12.23
C ASP A 256 24.18 14.05 -13.58
N ILE A 257 23.08 14.80 -13.66
CA ILE A 257 22.74 15.62 -14.85
C ILE A 257 23.79 16.70 -15.11
N LEU A 258 24.24 17.42 -14.07
CA LEU A 258 25.29 18.44 -14.23
C LEU A 258 26.61 17.84 -14.72
N LEU A 259 26.92 16.59 -14.35
CA LEU A 259 28.08 15.87 -14.85
C LEU A 259 27.89 15.48 -16.33
N GLU A 260 26.77 14.86 -16.68
CA GLU A 260 26.45 14.42 -18.05
C GLU A 260 26.43 15.59 -19.05
N LEU A 261 25.84 16.72 -18.65
CA LEU A 261 25.78 17.93 -19.46
C LEU A 261 27.05 18.79 -19.39
N SER A 262 28.08 18.36 -18.65
CA SER A 262 29.33 19.11 -18.43
C SER A 262 29.13 20.51 -17.82
N LEU A 263 28.04 20.71 -17.07
CA LEU A 263 27.64 21.96 -16.42
C LEU A 263 28.18 22.13 -14.99
N GLN A 264 28.86 21.11 -14.46
CA GLN A 264 29.40 21.12 -13.09
C GLN A 264 30.31 22.32 -12.77
N LYS A 265 31.01 22.88 -13.76
CA LYS A 265 31.84 24.08 -13.57
C LYS A 265 31.03 25.38 -13.64
N GLU A 266 29.86 25.32 -14.26
CA GLU A 266 29.05 26.50 -14.50
C GLU A 266 28.01 26.76 -13.40
N ILE A 267 27.35 25.69 -12.94
CA ILE A 267 26.21 25.76 -12.03
C ILE A 267 26.62 25.18 -10.66
N PRO A 268 26.77 26.02 -9.61
CA PRO A 268 26.97 25.53 -8.25
C PRO A 268 25.66 24.91 -7.72
N ILE A 269 25.79 23.91 -6.83
CA ILE A 269 24.65 23.24 -6.21
C ILE A 269 24.78 23.23 -4.68
N LEU A 270 23.81 23.81 -3.98
CA LEU A 270 23.65 23.70 -2.54
C LEU A 270 22.78 22.49 -2.22
N LYS A 271 23.39 21.50 -1.57
CA LYS A 271 22.70 20.34 -1.02
C LYS A 271 22.12 20.70 0.35
N ILE A 272 20.84 20.39 0.57
CA ILE A 272 20.16 20.52 1.87
C ILE A 272 19.84 19.12 2.40
N GLY A 273 20.58 18.68 3.41
CA GLY A 273 20.34 17.43 4.11
C GLY A 273 19.41 17.55 5.31
N THR A 274 19.19 18.78 5.80
CA THR A 274 18.33 19.05 6.96
C THR A 274 17.30 20.14 6.63
N PRO A 275 16.20 19.79 5.95
CA PRO A 275 15.24 20.78 5.43
C PRO A 275 14.40 21.46 6.52
N PHE A 276 14.36 20.90 7.73
CA PHE A 276 13.67 21.50 8.87
C PHE A 276 14.34 21.12 10.21
N PRO A 277 14.56 22.05 11.16
CA PRO A 277 14.50 23.51 10.99
C PRO A 277 15.35 24.02 9.82
N PHE A 278 14.92 25.11 9.20
CA PHE A 278 15.56 25.58 7.97
C PHE A 278 16.92 26.24 8.22
N PRO A 279 18.01 25.81 7.54
CA PRO A 279 19.33 26.42 7.66
C PRO A 279 19.38 27.72 6.81
N ILE A 280 18.74 28.77 7.32
CA ILE A 280 18.47 30.01 6.58
C ILE A 280 19.76 30.73 6.15
N GLU A 281 20.83 30.71 6.94
CA GLU A 281 22.02 31.53 6.70
C GLU A 281 22.81 31.02 5.48
N VAL A 282 23.03 29.69 5.40
CA VAL A 282 23.72 29.08 4.26
C VAL A 282 22.90 29.19 2.97
N VAL A 283 21.56 29.10 3.09
CA VAL A 283 20.64 29.24 1.96
C VAL A 283 20.63 30.67 1.43
N GLU A 284 20.44 31.68 2.29
CA GLU A 284 20.43 33.09 1.88
C GLU A 284 21.79 33.51 1.29
N ALA A 285 22.90 33.05 1.89
CA ALA A 285 24.25 33.30 1.36
C ALA A 285 24.44 32.69 -0.04
N PHE A 286 23.91 31.49 -0.28
CA PHE A 286 23.96 30.86 -1.61
C PHE A 286 23.08 31.60 -2.63
N ILE A 287 21.85 31.96 -2.23
CA ILE A 287 20.93 32.72 -3.08
C ILE A 287 21.56 34.06 -3.48
N GLN A 288 22.24 34.77 -2.59
CA GLN A 288 22.89 36.06 -2.90
C GLN A 288 23.97 35.96 -3.98
N LYS A 289 24.67 34.83 -4.08
CA LYS A 289 25.71 34.58 -5.11
C LYS A 289 25.13 34.32 -6.51
N CYS A 290 23.83 34.03 -6.62
CA CYS A 290 23.21 33.58 -7.85
C CYS A 290 22.28 34.65 -8.44
N ASP A 291 22.33 34.90 -9.76
CA ASP A 291 21.36 35.77 -10.43
C ASP A 291 19.97 35.08 -10.50
N HIS A 292 19.94 33.76 -10.64
CA HIS A 292 18.75 32.89 -10.61
C HIS A 292 19.02 31.59 -9.82
N VAL A 293 17.98 31.02 -9.21
CA VAL A 293 18.09 29.76 -8.46
C VAL A 293 16.97 28.80 -8.83
N LEU A 294 17.32 27.55 -9.14
CA LEU A 294 16.38 26.45 -9.30
C LEU A 294 16.32 25.61 -8.02
N ILE A 295 15.13 25.35 -7.51
CA ILE A 295 14.91 24.48 -6.35
C ILE A 295 14.44 23.12 -6.83
N LEU A 296 15.12 22.07 -6.36
CA LEU A 296 14.83 20.68 -6.66
C LEU A 296 14.52 19.93 -5.37
N GLU A 297 13.24 19.70 -5.15
CA GLU A 297 12.74 18.88 -4.06
C GLU A 297 11.53 18.06 -4.49
N GLU A 298 11.35 16.92 -3.83
CA GLU A 298 10.16 16.09 -3.91
C GLU A 298 9.65 15.79 -2.49
N THR A 299 8.36 15.67 -2.24
CA THR A 299 7.22 15.74 -3.19
C THR A 299 6.62 17.15 -3.24
N GLU A 300 6.83 17.94 -2.20
CA GLU A 300 6.21 19.26 -2.02
C GLU A 300 7.27 20.38 -1.95
N PRO A 301 6.90 21.66 -2.17
CA PRO A 301 7.82 22.82 -2.15
C PRO A 301 8.25 23.25 -0.74
N VAL A 302 8.74 22.34 0.10
CA VAL A 302 9.04 22.62 1.51
C VAL A 302 10.24 23.54 1.71
N ILE A 303 11.32 23.37 0.96
CA ILE A 303 12.48 24.27 0.96
C ILE A 303 12.07 25.60 0.34
N GLU A 304 11.38 25.56 -0.80
CA GLU A 304 10.95 26.73 -1.54
C GLU A 304 10.02 27.65 -0.71
N LEU A 305 9.07 27.08 0.02
CA LEU A 305 8.13 27.84 0.86
C LEU A 305 8.82 28.61 1.98
N GLN A 306 9.92 28.07 2.53
CA GLN A 306 10.65 28.67 3.65
C GLN A 306 11.57 29.83 3.22
N ILE A 307 11.85 29.99 1.92
CA ILE A 307 12.64 31.10 1.39
C ILE A 307 11.79 32.37 1.31
N ARG A 308 12.31 33.49 1.83
CA ARG A 308 11.58 34.76 1.92
C ARG A 308 11.41 35.46 0.57
N ASP A 309 12.52 35.71 -0.13
CA ASP A 309 12.53 36.37 -1.44
C ASP A 309 12.50 35.32 -2.55
N LYS A 310 11.39 35.29 -3.29
CA LYS A 310 11.15 34.35 -4.40
C LYS A 310 11.36 34.98 -5.78
N SER A 311 11.81 36.24 -5.86
CA SER A 311 11.90 37.00 -7.12
C SER A 311 12.77 36.36 -8.22
N LYS A 312 13.73 35.52 -7.81
CA LYS A 312 14.66 34.82 -8.70
C LYS A 312 14.66 33.30 -8.53
N ILE A 313 13.62 32.76 -7.89
CA ILE A 313 13.46 31.34 -7.61
C ILE A 313 12.59 30.69 -8.69
N TYR A 314 13.04 29.55 -9.19
CA TYR A 314 12.30 28.63 -10.06
C TYR A 314 12.13 27.30 -9.34
N GLY A 315 11.00 26.63 -9.47
CA GLY A 315 10.71 25.44 -8.68
C GLY A 315 9.33 24.87 -8.95
N ARG A 316 8.66 24.41 -7.90
CA ARG A 316 7.31 23.85 -7.99
C ARG A 316 6.26 24.97 -7.97
N LEU A 317 6.50 26.05 -7.21
CA LEU A 317 5.53 27.15 -7.10
C LEU A 317 5.30 27.93 -8.40
N ASP A 318 6.28 27.93 -9.32
CA ASP A 318 6.16 28.53 -10.65
C ASP A 318 5.88 27.48 -11.76
N SER A 319 5.66 26.23 -11.37
CA SER A 319 5.42 25.08 -12.27
C SER A 319 6.58 24.75 -13.22
N MET A 320 7.80 25.22 -12.94
CA MET A 320 9.00 24.79 -13.68
C MET A 320 9.30 23.31 -13.40
N ILE A 321 9.06 22.87 -12.17
CA ILE A 321 9.05 21.49 -11.73
C ILE A 321 7.59 21.06 -11.55
N PRO A 322 7.16 19.89 -12.08
CA PRO A 322 5.82 19.37 -11.85
C PRO A 322 5.49 19.27 -10.36
N ASN A 323 4.22 19.44 -9.99
CA ASN A 323 3.79 19.38 -8.59
C ASN A 323 3.49 17.95 -8.12
N GLU A 324 3.20 17.06 -9.05
CA GLU A 324 2.83 15.66 -8.82
C GLU A 324 3.90 14.69 -9.31
N GLY A 325 3.92 13.49 -8.72
CA GLY A 325 4.81 12.41 -9.09
C GLY A 325 6.26 12.58 -8.65
N GLU A 326 7.04 11.55 -8.98
CA GLU A 326 8.47 11.54 -8.73
C GLU A 326 9.23 12.61 -9.52
N MET A 327 10.34 13.04 -8.95
CA MET A 327 11.33 13.81 -9.69
C MET A 327 12.09 12.90 -10.67
N LEU A 328 11.57 12.75 -11.90
CA LEU A 328 12.22 11.93 -12.94
C LEU A 328 13.46 12.63 -13.54
N PRO A 329 14.59 11.91 -13.73
CA PRO A 329 15.81 12.48 -14.30
C PRO A 329 15.61 13.16 -15.66
N GLU A 330 14.73 12.62 -16.51
CA GLU A 330 14.43 13.15 -17.84
C GLU A 330 13.78 14.54 -17.76
N VAL A 331 12.86 14.72 -16.82
CA VAL A 331 12.19 16.00 -16.56
C VAL A 331 13.20 17.04 -16.10
N ILE A 332 14.05 16.67 -15.13
CA ILE A 332 15.05 17.59 -14.58
C ILE A 332 16.13 17.94 -15.62
N THR A 333 16.52 16.99 -16.46
CA THR A 333 17.47 17.21 -17.57
C THR A 333 16.92 18.27 -18.53
N GLN A 334 15.65 18.15 -18.90
CA GLN A 334 14.99 19.10 -19.79
C GLN A 334 14.90 20.50 -19.16
N VAL A 335 14.56 20.59 -17.87
CA VAL A 335 14.47 21.86 -17.13
C VAL A 335 15.84 22.55 -17.06
N ILE A 336 16.88 21.83 -16.62
CA ILE A 336 18.24 22.38 -16.51
C ILE A 336 18.76 22.82 -17.88
N SER A 337 18.52 22.03 -18.94
CA SER A 337 18.90 22.40 -20.31
C SER A 337 18.19 23.66 -20.80
N ASN A 338 16.88 23.76 -20.57
CA ASN A 338 16.08 24.92 -20.98
C ASN A 338 16.51 26.19 -20.26
N LEU A 339 16.73 26.12 -18.94
CA LEU A 339 17.23 27.25 -18.16
C LEU A 339 18.65 27.65 -18.58
N SER A 340 19.51 26.67 -18.86
CA SER A 340 20.87 26.94 -19.36
C SER A 340 20.83 27.70 -20.69
N LYS A 341 19.99 27.27 -21.64
CA LYS A 341 19.77 27.98 -22.91
C LYS A 341 19.20 29.39 -22.69
N LYS A 342 18.16 29.50 -21.85
CA LYS A 342 17.51 30.78 -21.51
C LYS A 342 18.49 31.80 -20.94
N PHE A 343 19.43 31.36 -20.11
CA PHE A 343 20.41 32.21 -19.45
C PHE A 343 21.78 32.24 -20.13
N SER A 344 21.87 31.74 -21.38
CA SER A 344 23.13 31.72 -22.17
C SER A 344 24.30 30.99 -21.50
N ILE A 345 24.00 29.95 -20.71
CA ILE A 345 24.99 29.02 -20.15
C ILE A 345 25.30 27.95 -21.21
N PRO A 346 26.57 27.71 -21.58
CA PRO A 346 26.93 26.71 -22.57
C PRO A 346 26.48 25.30 -22.17
N VAL A 347 25.59 24.69 -22.95
CA VAL A 347 25.09 23.32 -22.72
C VAL A 347 25.10 22.55 -24.04
N GLY A 348 25.49 21.27 -23.99
CA GLY A 348 25.44 20.38 -25.15
C GLY A 348 24.01 20.09 -25.63
N GLU A 349 23.90 19.44 -26.79
CA GLU A 349 22.60 18.93 -27.25
C GLU A 349 22.12 17.81 -26.31
N VAL A 350 20.88 17.93 -25.86
CA VAL A 350 20.20 16.90 -25.05
C VAL A 350 19.41 16.00 -26.02
N PRO A 351 19.65 14.68 -26.03
CA PRO A 351 18.87 13.75 -26.82
C PRO A 351 17.39 13.80 -26.39
N THR A 352 16.47 13.91 -27.34
CA THR A 352 15.02 13.92 -27.03
C THR A 352 14.46 12.50 -27.01
N THR A 353 13.73 12.13 -25.95
CA THR A 353 13.01 10.84 -25.84
C THR A 353 11.70 10.80 -26.63
N ALA A 354 11.22 11.96 -27.09
CA ALA A 354 9.93 12.13 -27.76
C ALA A 354 9.70 11.16 -28.95
N LEU A 355 10.76 10.80 -29.67
CA LEU A 355 10.67 9.88 -30.81
C LEU A 355 10.48 8.42 -30.35
N LEU A 356 11.17 8.02 -29.26
CA LEU A 356 11.02 6.71 -28.64
C LEU A 356 9.64 6.57 -27.97
N GLU A 357 9.18 7.61 -27.25
CA GLU A 357 7.85 7.63 -26.62
C GLU A 357 6.74 7.44 -27.65
N LYS A 358 6.82 8.12 -28.80
CA LYS A 358 5.87 7.92 -29.92
C LYS A 358 5.92 6.50 -30.47
N MET A 359 7.11 5.90 -30.60
CA MET A 359 7.25 4.52 -31.06
C MET A 359 6.62 3.54 -30.06
N VAL A 360 6.88 3.70 -28.76
CA VAL A 360 6.31 2.84 -27.70
C VAL A 360 4.79 2.98 -27.64
N ALA A 361 4.26 4.20 -27.72
CA ALA A 361 2.82 4.45 -27.79
C ALA A 361 2.18 3.78 -29.02
N GLY A 362 2.90 3.74 -30.15
CA GLY A 362 2.47 3.08 -31.38
C GLY A 362 2.44 1.54 -31.34
N LEU A 363 3.10 0.90 -30.36
CA LEU A 363 3.12 -0.56 -30.23
C LEU A 363 1.79 -1.16 -29.73
N GLY A 364 0.88 -0.34 -29.19
CA GLY A 364 -0.40 -0.81 -28.67
C GLY A 364 -0.28 -1.89 -27.60
N LEU A 365 0.77 -1.84 -26.78
CA LEU A 365 1.05 -2.85 -25.76
C LEU A 365 -0.14 -2.96 -24.78
N PRO A 366 -0.59 -4.18 -24.44
CA PRO A 366 -1.69 -4.37 -23.50
C PRO A 366 -1.28 -3.87 -22.11
N ILE A 367 -2.09 -2.97 -21.54
CA ILE A 367 -1.92 -2.49 -20.17
C ILE A 367 -2.19 -3.66 -19.21
N ARG A 368 -1.15 -4.13 -18.52
CA ARG A 368 -1.29 -5.12 -17.46
C ARG A 368 -1.80 -4.45 -16.19
N ARG A 369 -3.08 -4.66 -15.87
CA ARG A 369 -3.64 -4.21 -14.60
C ARG A 369 -3.10 -5.08 -13.46
N PRO A 370 -2.84 -4.52 -12.27
CA PRO A 370 -2.60 -5.31 -11.07
C PRO A 370 -3.78 -6.26 -10.84
N THR A 371 -3.52 -7.56 -10.69
CA THR A 371 -4.55 -8.60 -10.54
C THR A 371 -4.16 -9.61 -9.47
N LEU A 372 -5.13 -10.31 -8.89
CA LEU A 372 -4.89 -11.34 -7.87
C LEU A 372 -4.07 -12.50 -8.46
N CYS A 373 -3.19 -13.10 -7.65
CA CYS A 373 -2.38 -14.26 -8.09
C CYS A 373 -3.26 -15.46 -8.50
N SER A 374 -2.81 -16.33 -9.39
CA SER A 374 -3.46 -17.62 -9.69
C SER A 374 -3.75 -18.40 -8.42
N GLY A 375 -4.97 -18.91 -8.23
CA GLY A 375 -5.33 -19.65 -7.01
C GLY A 375 -5.52 -18.82 -5.74
N CYS A 376 -5.43 -17.48 -5.81
CA CYS A 376 -5.69 -16.63 -4.66
C CYS A 376 -7.11 -16.88 -4.07
N PRO A 377 -7.25 -17.11 -2.76
CA PRO A 377 -8.55 -17.36 -2.13
C PRO A 377 -9.48 -16.13 -2.17
N HIS A 378 -8.92 -14.91 -2.11
CA HIS A 378 -9.72 -13.69 -2.19
C HIS A 378 -10.50 -13.59 -3.51
N ARG A 379 -9.97 -14.12 -4.63
CA ARG A 379 -10.70 -14.17 -5.90
C ARG A 379 -11.99 -14.96 -5.76
N ALA A 380 -11.92 -16.13 -5.11
CA ALA A 380 -13.08 -16.98 -4.89
C ALA A 380 -14.09 -16.29 -3.95
N SER A 381 -13.60 -15.57 -2.93
CA SER A 381 -14.43 -14.73 -2.06
C SER A 381 -15.17 -13.63 -2.81
N PHE A 382 -14.48 -12.83 -3.62
CA PHE A 382 -15.09 -11.75 -4.40
C PHE A 382 -16.10 -12.29 -5.41
N PHE A 383 -15.76 -13.37 -6.10
CA PHE A 383 -16.69 -14.02 -7.02
C PHE A 383 -17.97 -14.48 -6.29
N ALA A 384 -17.85 -15.10 -5.12
CA ALA A 384 -18.99 -15.52 -4.31
C ALA A 384 -19.84 -14.32 -3.83
N ILE A 385 -19.20 -13.26 -3.33
CA ILE A 385 -19.86 -12.04 -2.85
C ILE A 385 -20.65 -11.36 -3.99
N LYS A 386 -20.00 -11.12 -5.13
CA LYS A 386 -20.64 -10.48 -6.29
C LYS A 386 -21.77 -11.31 -6.87
N LYS A 387 -21.61 -12.64 -6.86
CA LYS A 387 -22.65 -13.56 -7.31
C LYS A 387 -23.86 -13.56 -6.37
N ALA A 388 -23.66 -13.52 -5.05
CA ALA A 388 -24.74 -13.42 -4.07
C ALA A 388 -25.49 -12.08 -4.13
N PHE A 389 -24.77 -10.98 -4.35
CA PHE A 389 -25.33 -9.62 -4.34
C PHE A 389 -24.86 -8.76 -5.52
N PRO A 390 -25.28 -9.00 -6.77
CA PRO A 390 -24.75 -8.30 -7.94
C PRO A 390 -24.84 -6.77 -7.88
N ASN A 391 -25.89 -6.27 -7.24
CA ASN A 391 -26.21 -4.85 -7.06
C ASN A 391 -25.91 -4.35 -5.62
N GLY A 392 -25.12 -5.10 -4.84
CA GLY A 392 -24.68 -4.66 -3.52
C GLY A 392 -23.68 -3.52 -3.60
N ILE A 393 -23.47 -2.85 -2.46
CA ILE A 393 -22.38 -1.89 -2.26
C ILE A 393 -21.25 -2.61 -1.52
N PHE A 394 -20.03 -2.47 -2.03
CA PHE A 394 -18.86 -3.21 -1.59
C PHE A 394 -17.74 -2.29 -1.07
N PRO A 395 -17.85 -1.75 0.15
CA PRO A 395 -16.73 -1.08 0.80
C PRO A 395 -15.60 -2.07 1.04
N SER A 396 -14.37 -1.67 0.72
CA SER A 396 -13.17 -2.46 0.96
C SER A 396 -12.07 -1.60 1.57
N ASP A 397 -10.96 -2.24 1.84
CA ASP A 397 -9.80 -1.68 2.50
C ASP A 397 -8.60 -1.64 1.53
N ILE A 398 -7.47 -1.05 1.94
CA ILE A 398 -6.21 -1.10 1.17
C ILE A 398 -5.45 -2.43 1.36
N GLY A 399 -5.18 -3.19 0.30
CA GLY A 399 -4.43 -4.44 0.34
C GLY A 399 -4.72 -5.34 -0.87
N CYS A 400 -4.43 -6.65 -0.79
CA CYS A 400 -4.75 -7.57 -1.91
C CYS A 400 -6.23 -7.51 -2.28
N TYR A 401 -7.08 -7.24 -1.29
CA TYR A 401 -8.51 -7.13 -1.44
C TYR A 401 -8.96 -5.87 -2.21
N THR A 402 -8.15 -4.82 -2.34
CA THR A 402 -8.43 -3.70 -3.27
C THR A 402 -8.49 -4.17 -4.73
N LEU A 403 -7.77 -5.24 -5.08
CA LEU A 403 -7.78 -5.82 -6.43
C LEU A 403 -9.12 -6.51 -6.78
N GLY A 404 -10.03 -6.67 -5.82
CA GLY A 404 -11.42 -7.05 -6.07
C GLY A 404 -12.18 -6.04 -6.94
N MET A 405 -11.64 -4.83 -7.14
CA MET A 405 -12.16 -3.83 -8.08
C MET A 405 -12.23 -4.37 -9.51
N ASN A 406 -11.24 -5.16 -9.97
CA ASN A 406 -11.27 -5.75 -11.30
C ASN A 406 -12.40 -6.81 -11.45
N LEU A 407 -12.88 -7.35 -10.32
CA LEU A 407 -13.99 -8.30 -10.23
C LEU A 407 -15.33 -7.60 -9.93
N GLU A 408 -15.39 -6.26 -10.02
CA GLU A 408 -16.58 -5.44 -9.68
C GLU A 408 -17.12 -5.72 -8.27
N SER A 409 -16.24 -6.12 -7.35
CA SER A 409 -16.58 -6.53 -5.98
C SER A 409 -16.00 -5.57 -4.92
N VAL A 410 -15.58 -4.38 -5.36
CA VAL A 410 -15.08 -3.28 -4.54
C VAL A 410 -15.51 -1.97 -5.19
N ASP A 411 -16.36 -1.20 -4.50
CA ASP A 411 -16.83 0.10 -4.97
C ASP A 411 -16.03 1.26 -4.38
N THR A 412 -15.44 1.06 -3.21
CA THR A 412 -14.66 2.09 -2.52
C THR A 412 -13.58 1.47 -1.63
N CYS A 413 -12.44 2.15 -1.53
CA CYS A 413 -11.30 1.82 -0.69
C CYS A 413 -10.62 3.15 -0.33
N HIS A 414 -10.35 3.37 0.96
CA HIS A 414 -9.79 4.64 1.43
C HIS A 414 -8.46 4.41 2.20
N ASP A 415 -8.55 4.00 3.45
CA ASP A 415 -7.42 3.70 4.33
C ASP A 415 -7.69 2.43 5.13
N MET A 416 -6.68 1.96 5.87
CA MET A 416 -6.75 0.75 6.68
C MET A 416 -7.81 0.87 7.78
N GLY A 417 -8.79 -0.04 7.78
CA GLY A 417 -9.93 -0.09 8.68
C GLY A 417 -11.17 0.62 8.15
N ALA A 418 -11.08 1.37 7.05
CA ALA A 418 -12.18 2.17 6.54
C ALA A 418 -13.35 1.34 6.02
N ALA A 419 -13.15 0.08 5.60
CA ALA A 419 -14.24 -0.73 5.05
C ALA A 419 -15.41 -0.85 6.02
N ILE A 420 -15.12 -0.98 7.32
CA ILE A 420 -16.12 -1.15 8.37
C ILE A 420 -16.84 0.17 8.67
N THR A 421 -16.11 1.27 8.77
CA THR A 421 -16.70 2.58 9.07
C THR A 421 -17.50 3.13 7.88
N PHE A 422 -17.05 2.87 6.65
CA PHE A 422 -17.79 3.22 5.44
C PHE A 422 -19.07 2.41 5.33
N ALA A 423 -19.02 1.09 5.55
CA ALA A 423 -20.22 0.27 5.58
C ALA A 423 -21.21 0.69 6.68
N SER A 424 -20.70 1.02 7.87
CA SER A 424 -21.51 1.58 8.95
C SER A 424 -22.18 2.90 8.56
N GLY A 425 -21.43 3.82 7.93
CA GLY A 425 -21.96 5.12 7.50
C GLY A 425 -23.00 4.99 6.37
N LEU A 426 -22.71 4.17 5.36
CA LEU A 426 -23.64 3.85 4.27
C LEU A 426 -24.94 3.24 4.81
N TYR A 427 -24.84 2.28 5.73
CA TYR A 427 -26.01 1.68 6.35
C TYR A 427 -26.88 2.74 7.03
N GLN A 428 -26.30 3.59 7.88
CA GLN A 428 -27.07 4.61 8.60
C GLN A 428 -27.74 5.61 7.63
N ALA A 429 -27.04 6.01 6.56
CA ALA A 429 -27.58 6.93 5.56
C ALA A 429 -28.78 6.34 4.82
N TYR A 430 -28.70 5.10 4.34
CA TYR A 430 -29.83 4.44 3.66
C TYR A 430 -30.96 4.08 4.63
N HIS A 431 -30.62 3.66 5.85
CA HIS A 431 -31.61 3.33 6.86
C HIS A 431 -32.44 4.55 7.27
N GLN A 432 -31.81 5.73 7.36
CA GLN A 432 -32.51 7.00 7.60
C GLN A 432 -33.56 7.30 6.51
N ASP A 433 -33.29 6.92 5.27
CA ASP A 433 -34.20 7.03 4.12
C ASP A 433 -35.25 5.90 4.05
N GLY A 434 -35.21 4.93 4.97
CA GLY A 434 -36.07 3.73 4.90
C GLY A 434 -35.74 2.81 3.72
N LYS A 435 -34.49 2.84 3.22
CA LYS A 435 -34.02 1.98 2.12
C LYS A 435 -33.13 0.88 2.67
N ASP A 436 -33.42 -0.36 2.30
CA ASP A 436 -32.57 -1.50 2.60
C ASP A 436 -31.68 -1.82 1.39
N ILE A 437 -30.40 -1.51 1.50
CA ILE A 437 -29.39 -1.77 0.47
C ILE A 437 -28.43 -2.86 0.96
N PRO A 438 -28.13 -3.90 0.17
CA PRO A 438 -27.11 -4.87 0.51
C PRO A 438 -25.73 -4.23 0.58
N ILE A 439 -25.16 -4.16 1.78
CA ILE A 439 -23.79 -3.68 2.02
C ILE A 439 -22.95 -4.86 2.49
N ILE A 440 -21.91 -5.17 1.73
CA ILE A 440 -20.98 -6.27 2.01
C ILE A 440 -19.57 -5.70 2.03
N ALA A 441 -19.06 -5.47 3.24
CA ALA A 441 -17.72 -4.93 3.46
C ALA A 441 -16.66 -6.02 3.42
N THR A 442 -15.47 -5.71 2.92
CA THR A 442 -14.33 -6.64 2.91
C THR A 442 -13.10 -6.00 3.56
N ILE A 443 -12.41 -6.76 4.42
CA ILE A 443 -11.18 -6.31 5.10
C ILE A 443 -10.22 -7.50 5.23
N GLY A 444 -8.90 -7.28 5.14
CA GLY A 444 -7.92 -8.34 5.42
C GLY A 444 -7.76 -8.63 6.91
N ASP A 445 -7.21 -9.79 7.26
CA ASP A 445 -6.87 -10.17 8.63
C ASP A 445 -5.88 -9.18 9.28
N SER A 446 -4.75 -8.89 8.63
CA SER A 446 -3.74 -7.96 9.16
C SER A 446 -4.32 -6.57 9.42
N THR A 447 -5.18 -6.11 8.52
CA THR A 447 -5.84 -4.79 8.58
C THR A 447 -6.93 -4.74 9.63
N PHE A 448 -7.60 -5.87 9.87
CA PHE A 448 -8.55 -6.00 10.96
C PHE A 448 -7.87 -5.84 12.33
N TYR A 449 -6.70 -6.46 12.53
CA TYR A 449 -5.88 -6.24 13.75
C TYR A 449 -5.35 -4.80 13.85
N HIS A 450 -5.03 -4.19 12.72
CA HIS A 450 -4.46 -2.84 12.67
C HIS A 450 -5.43 -1.77 13.18
N SER A 451 -6.63 -1.71 12.61
CA SER A 451 -7.61 -0.64 12.88
C SER A 451 -9.07 -1.06 12.67
N GLY A 452 -9.34 -2.32 12.32
CA GLY A 452 -10.70 -2.81 12.13
C GLY A 452 -11.51 -2.90 13.42
N ALA A 453 -10.89 -3.31 14.54
CA ALA A 453 -11.59 -3.51 15.81
C ALA A 453 -12.30 -2.24 16.35
N PRO A 454 -11.69 -1.03 16.35
CA PRO A 454 -12.40 0.21 16.70
C PRO A 454 -13.64 0.47 15.83
N GLY A 455 -13.53 0.27 14.51
CA GLY A 455 -14.65 0.43 13.58
C GLY A 455 -15.76 -0.58 13.86
N LEU A 456 -15.40 -1.84 14.14
CA LEU A 456 -16.34 -2.90 14.46
C LEU A 456 -17.08 -2.63 15.78
N LEU A 457 -16.36 -2.20 16.82
CA LEU A 457 -16.94 -1.80 18.10
C LEU A 457 -17.98 -0.69 17.90
N ASN A 458 -17.66 0.33 17.10
CA ASN A 458 -18.58 1.43 16.81
C ASN A 458 -19.82 0.96 16.03
N ALA A 459 -19.64 0.09 15.03
CA ALA A 459 -20.75 -0.45 14.25
C ALA A 459 -21.72 -1.27 15.10
N VAL A 460 -21.19 -2.13 15.99
CA VAL A 460 -22.00 -2.92 16.93
C VAL A 460 -22.73 -2.00 17.92
N TYR A 461 -22.02 -1.06 18.55
CA TYR A 461 -22.60 -0.15 19.54
C TYR A 461 -23.75 0.69 18.98
N ASN A 462 -23.60 1.19 17.74
CA ASN A 462 -24.61 2.03 17.09
C ASN A 462 -25.63 1.23 16.27
N GLY A 463 -25.60 -0.11 16.34
CA GLY A 463 -26.57 -0.97 15.68
C GLY A 463 -26.54 -0.92 14.16
N ALA A 464 -25.40 -0.62 13.53
CA ALA A 464 -25.26 -0.68 12.08
C ALA A 464 -25.35 -2.13 11.58
N ARG A 465 -26.09 -2.38 10.50
CA ARG A 465 -26.39 -3.74 10.03
C ARG A 465 -25.91 -3.97 8.60
N PHE A 466 -24.79 -4.68 8.47
CA PHE A 466 -24.20 -5.08 7.19
C PHE A 466 -23.44 -6.39 7.35
N VAL A 467 -23.00 -6.98 6.24
CA VAL A 467 -22.14 -8.17 6.25
C VAL A 467 -20.68 -7.72 6.15
N LEU A 468 -19.85 -8.08 7.11
CA LEU A 468 -18.40 -7.91 7.06
C LEU A 468 -17.75 -9.25 6.72
N VAL A 469 -16.93 -9.29 5.68
CA VAL A 469 -16.13 -10.45 5.31
C VAL A 469 -14.66 -10.14 5.59
N ILE A 470 -14.12 -10.78 6.63
CA ILE A 470 -12.69 -10.76 6.93
C ILE A 470 -12.01 -11.79 6.04
N LEU A 471 -11.14 -11.32 5.16
CA LEU A 471 -10.40 -12.09 4.18
C LEU A 471 -9.07 -12.54 4.80
N ASP A 472 -9.08 -13.69 5.45
CA ASP A 472 -7.95 -14.23 6.20
C ASP A 472 -7.10 -15.15 5.33
N ASN A 473 -5.91 -14.67 4.99
CA ASN A 473 -4.86 -15.43 4.32
C ASN A 473 -3.63 -15.69 5.21
N SER A 474 -3.75 -15.33 6.48
CA SER A 474 -2.77 -15.50 7.56
C SER A 474 -1.41 -14.82 7.33
N ILE A 475 -1.33 -13.81 6.45
CA ILE A 475 -0.08 -13.11 6.15
C ILE A 475 -0.28 -11.69 5.60
N THR A 476 0.59 -10.74 5.97
CA THR A 476 0.59 -9.41 5.35
C THR A 476 1.25 -9.48 3.96
N ALA A 477 0.47 -9.86 2.95
CA ALA A 477 1.01 -10.34 1.66
C ALA A 477 1.68 -9.25 0.79
N MET A 478 1.01 -8.11 0.56
CA MET A 478 1.50 -7.10 -0.40
C MET A 478 2.79 -6.41 0.02
N THR A 479 3.08 -6.35 1.32
CA THR A 479 4.18 -5.56 1.88
C THR A 479 5.44 -6.37 2.15
N GLY A 480 5.45 -7.67 1.82
CA GLY A 480 6.62 -8.55 2.01
C GLY A 480 6.41 -9.80 2.85
N MET A 481 5.16 -10.29 2.99
CA MET A 481 4.83 -11.55 3.68
C MET A 481 5.19 -11.54 5.17
N GLN A 482 4.86 -10.45 5.88
CA GLN A 482 5.09 -10.36 7.32
C GLN A 482 4.08 -11.19 8.12
N PRO A 483 4.49 -11.79 9.26
CA PRO A 483 3.58 -12.50 10.14
C PRO A 483 2.50 -11.56 10.69
N THR A 484 1.28 -12.08 10.83
CA THR A 484 0.17 -11.39 11.50
C THR A 484 0.09 -11.81 12.97
N PRO A 485 -0.62 -11.07 13.85
CA PRO A 485 -0.80 -11.46 15.24
C PRO A 485 -1.40 -12.87 15.44
N GLU A 486 -2.15 -13.39 14.47
CA GLU A 486 -2.69 -14.76 14.52
C GLU A 486 -1.60 -15.84 14.38
N SER A 487 -0.52 -15.54 13.66
CA SER A 487 0.58 -16.50 13.43
C SER A 487 1.27 -16.98 14.71
N GLY A 488 1.25 -16.17 15.78
CA GLY A 488 1.97 -16.48 17.01
C GLY A 488 3.49 -16.53 16.86
N ILE A 489 4.06 -15.88 15.83
CA ILE A 489 5.50 -15.78 15.59
C ILE A 489 5.90 -14.31 15.59
N THR A 490 6.93 -13.94 16.36
CA THR A 490 7.45 -12.57 16.41
C THR A 490 8.34 -12.23 15.23
N ALA A 491 8.68 -10.96 15.09
CA ALA A 491 9.54 -10.42 14.03
C ALA A 491 10.91 -11.11 13.87
N ASP A 492 11.45 -11.67 14.96
CA ASP A 492 12.75 -12.33 14.98
C ASP A 492 12.68 -13.87 15.13
N ASP A 493 11.50 -14.43 14.80
CA ASP A 493 11.14 -15.85 14.78
C ASP A 493 10.91 -16.49 16.17
N HIS A 494 10.82 -15.70 17.24
CA HIS A 494 10.49 -16.25 18.55
C HIS A 494 9.01 -16.63 18.67
N PRO A 495 8.67 -17.67 19.46
CA PRO A 495 7.28 -17.99 19.75
C PRO A 495 6.58 -16.85 20.52
N GLY A 496 5.54 -16.30 19.92
CA GLY A 496 4.61 -15.36 20.53
C GLY A 496 3.28 -16.02 20.91
N LYS A 497 2.29 -15.19 21.27
CA LYS A 497 0.91 -15.65 21.54
C LYS A 497 0.05 -15.39 20.32
N SER A 498 -0.56 -16.44 19.77
CA SER A 498 -1.56 -16.32 18.72
C SER A 498 -2.83 -15.62 19.26
N LEU A 499 -3.35 -14.65 18.50
CA LEU A 499 -4.58 -13.94 18.81
C LEU A 499 -5.66 -14.31 17.79
N SER A 500 -6.80 -14.88 18.21
CA SER A 500 -7.87 -15.31 17.28
C SER A 500 -8.72 -14.13 16.78
N LEU A 501 -8.97 -14.10 15.47
CA LEU A 501 -9.94 -13.17 14.85
C LEU A 501 -11.35 -13.36 15.41
N GLU A 502 -11.75 -14.61 15.66
CA GLU A 502 -13.06 -14.97 16.21
C GLU A 502 -13.26 -14.40 17.61
N GLU A 503 -12.27 -14.56 18.48
CA GLU A 503 -12.33 -14.06 19.85
C GLU A 503 -12.34 -12.53 19.86
N LEU A 504 -11.53 -11.89 19.01
CA LEU A 504 -11.52 -10.44 18.87
C LEU A 504 -12.87 -9.89 18.37
N ALA A 505 -13.43 -10.48 17.30
CA ALA A 505 -14.73 -10.07 16.77
C ALA A 505 -15.88 -10.29 17.78
N LYS A 506 -15.88 -11.42 18.50
CA LYS A 506 -16.83 -11.67 19.60
C LYS A 506 -16.67 -10.66 20.73
N GLY A 507 -15.42 -10.30 21.06
CA GLY A 507 -15.10 -9.27 22.06
C GLY A 507 -15.66 -7.89 21.70
N CYS A 508 -15.77 -7.57 20.40
CA CYS A 508 -16.46 -6.37 19.91
C CYS A 508 -18.00 -6.45 19.98
N GLY A 509 -18.58 -7.58 20.38
CA GLY A 509 -20.02 -7.77 20.55
C GLY A 509 -20.76 -8.39 19.37
N VAL A 510 -20.04 -8.95 18.38
CA VAL A 510 -20.65 -9.62 17.22
C VAL A 510 -21.35 -10.91 17.64
N LYS A 511 -22.63 -11.05 17.26
CA LYS A 511 -23.45 -12.25 17.54
C LYS A 511 -23.45 -13.28 16.42
N TYR A 512 -23.46 -12.82 15.17
CA TYR A 512 -23.38 -13.70 14.00
C TYR A 512 -21.94 -13.75 13.49
N LEU A 513 -21.26 -14.86 13.76
CA LEU A 513 -19.90 -15.12 13.31
C LEU A 513 -19.80 -16.51 12.67
N ARG A 514 -19.26 -16.60 11.46
CA ARG A 514 -18.99 -17.88 10.77
C ARG A 514 -17.61 -17.85 10.13
N VAL A 515 -16.92 -18.99 10.17
CA VAL A 515 -15.68 -19.21 9.40
C VAL A 515 -16.07 -20.01 8.15
N VAL A 516 -15.64 -19.55 6.99
CA VAL A 516 -15.97 -20.15 5.69
C VAL A 516 -14.70 -20.42 4.90
N ASN A 517 -14.70 -21.50 4.12
CA ASN A 517 -13.61 -21.80 3.19
C ASN A 517 -13.92 -21.17 1.82
N PRO A 518 -13.16 -20.17 1.36
CA PRO A 518 -13.42 -19.52 0.06
C PRO A 518 -13.24 -20.46 -1.14
N TYR A 519 -12.54 -21.59 -1.00
CA TYR A 519 -12.46 -22.59 -2.08
C TYR A 519 -13.78 -23.35 -2.28
N ASP A 520 -14.70 -23.34 -1.31
CA ASP A 520 -16.09 -23.74 -1.50
C ASP A 520 -16.94 -22.52 -1.92
N ILE A 521 -16.89 -22.19 -3.21
CA ILE A 521 -17.57 -21.00 -3.76
C ILE A 521 -19.08 -21.09 -3.52
N LYS A 522 -19.68 -22.27 -3.70
CA LYS A 522 -21.12 -22.48 -3.50
C LYS A 522 -21.51 -22.29 -2.04
N GLY A 523 -20.77 -22.89 -1.11
CA GLY A 523 -21.00 -22.71 0.32
C GLY A 523 -20.84 -21.25 0.74
N MET A 524 -19.83 -20.56 0.22
CA MET A 524 -19.62 -19.14 0.52
C MET A 524 -20.77 -18.25 0.04
N ILE A 525 -21.31 -18.47 -1.17
CA ILE A 525 -22.51 -17.75 -1.65
C ILE A 525 -23.66 -17.91 -0.66
N GLN A 526 -23.95 -19.16 -0.26
CA GLN A 526 -25.05 -19.46 0.67
C GLN A 526 -24.85 -18.81 2.04
N GLU A 527 -23.63 -18.81 2.59
CA GLU A 527 -23.36 -18.18 3.88
C GLU A 527 -23.45 -16.65 3.82
N VAL A 528 -23.01 -16.02 2.72
CA VAL A 528 -23.17 -14.58 2.50
C VAL A 528 -24.65 -14.19 2.44
N GLU A 529 -25.49 -14.97 1.74
CA GLU A 529 -26.93 -14.76 1.72
C GLU A 529 -27.60 -14.96 3.10
N LYS A 530 -27.19 -15.98 3.85
CA LYS A 530 -27.70 -16.23 5.23
C LYS A 530 -27.30 -15.11 6.17
N ALA A 531 -26.06 -14.63 6.08
CA ALA A 531 -25.56 -13.50 6.86
C ALA A 531 -26.38 -12.24 6.59
N TYR A 532 -26.64 -11.92 5.33
CA TYR A 532 -27.51 -10.78 4.99
C TYR A 532 -28.94 -10.96 5.47
N LYS A 533 -29.54 -12.15 5.32
CA LYS A 533 -30.87 -12.43 5.89
C LYS A 533 -30.91 -12.18 7.40
N TYR A 534 -29.84 -12.50 8.13
CA TYR A 534 -29.71 -12.17 9.55
C TYR A 534 -29.69 -10.66 9.80
N THR A 535 -29.00 -9.85 8.98
CA THR A 535 -28.97 -8.39 9.16
C THR A 535 -30.35 -7.74 8.99
N GLN A 536 -31.24 -8.38 8.24
CA GLN A 536 -32.62 -7.92 8.01
C GLN A 536 -33.61 -8.32 9.11
N GLN A 537 -33.21 -9.19 10.06
CA GLN A 537 -34.10 -9.61 11.14
C GLN A 537 -34.36 -8.47 12.13
N ARG A 538 -35.51 -8.51 12.82
CA ARG A 538 -35.88 -7.50 13.81
C ARG A 538 -34.84 -7.38 14.93
N ASP A 539 -34.40 -8.51 15.46
CA ASP A 539 -33.34 -8.68 16.47
C ASP A 539 -31.95 -8.95 15.85
N GLY A 540 -31.85 -8.81 14.53
CA GLY A 540 -30.61 -8.89 13.77
C GLY A 540 -29.66 -7.73 14.08
N GLY A 541 -28.37 -7.98 13.85
CA GLY A 541 -27.30 -6.98 13.89
C GLY A 541 -26.39 -7.15 12.69
N MET A 542 -25.18 -6.60 12.74
CA MET A 542 -24.17 -6.93 11.73
C MET A 542 -23.75 -8.40 11.82
N ALA A 543 -23.34 -8.95 10.67
CA ALA A 543 -22.82 -10.30 10.55
C ALA A 543 -21.34 -10.26 10.15
N VAL A 544 -20.53 -11.13 10.73
CA VAL A 544 -19.12 -11.31 10.36
C VAL A 544 -18.91 -12.70 9.79
N LEU A 545 -18.27 -12.75 8.63
CA LEU A 545 -17.77 -13.96 7.99
C LEU A 545 -16.24 -13.88 7.95
N ILE A 546 -15.54 -14.93 8.38
CA ILE A 546 -14.08 -15.05 8.22
C ILE A 546 -13.84 -16.03 7.09
N ALA A 547 -13.46 -15.52 5.92
CA ALA A 547 -13.10 -16.34 4.77
C ALA A 547 -11.62 -16.74 4.89
N ARG A 548 -11.38 -17.90 5.52
CA ARG A 548 -10.04 -18.36 5.91
C ARG A 548 -9.47 -19.35 4.91
N TYR A 549 -8.38 -18.97 4.26
CA TYR A 549 -7.55 -19.86 3.44
C TYR A 549 -6.19 -19.18 3.21
N PRO A 550 -5.05 -19.86 3.42
CA PRO A 550 -3.76 -19.19 3.45
C PRO A 550 -3.34 -18.64 2.07
N CYS A 551 -2.43 -17.66 2.09
CA CYS A 551 -1.83 -17.15 0.87
C CYS A 551 -1.02 -18.23 0.15
N ILE A 552 -1.45 -18.62 -1.05
CA ILE A 552 -0.83 -19.68 -1.85
C ILE A 552 0.58 -19.33 -2.36
N ILE A 553 0.95 -18.05 -2.38
CA ILE A 553 2.31 -17.62 -2.73
C ILE A 553 3.26 -17.85 -1.55
N TYR A 554 2.77 -17.65 -0.32
CA TYR A 554 3.52 -17.87 0.91
C TYR A 554 3.57 -19.37 1.27
N GLN A 555 2.42 -20.05 1.28
CA GLN A 555 2.28 -21.47 1.61
C GLN A 555 2.11 -22.33 0.35
N LYS A 556 3.09 -22.28 -0.57
CA LYS A 556 3.06 -23.03 -1.84
C LYS A 556 2.86 -24.54 -1.67
N GLU A 557 3.35 -25.10 -0.56
CA GLU A 557 3.25 -26.53 -0.27
C GLU A 557 1.80 -27.02 -0.17
N GLN A 558 0.86 -26.18 0.24
CA GLN A 558 -0.53 -26.61 0.42
C GLN A 558 -1.18 -27.10 -0.90
N LEU A 559 -0.89 -26.43 -2.02
CA LEU A 559 -1.37 -26.84 -3.34
C LEU A 559 -0.56 -27.99 -3.94
N LYS A 560 0.70 -28.20 -3.50
CA LYS A 560 1.50 -29.37 -3.91
C LYS A 560 1.00 -30.66 -3.28
N VAL A 561 0.41 -30.59 -2.09
CA VAL A 561 -0.11 -31.77 -1.38
C VAL A 561 -1.39 -32.28 -2.02
N ASN A 562 -2.31 -31.39 -2.44
CA ASN A 562 -3.57 -31.76 -3.11
C ASN A 562 -3.82 -30.90 -4.35
N PRO A 563 -3.06 -31.09 -5.44
CA PRO A 563 -3.30 -30.37 -6.68
C PRO A 563 -4.59 -30.86 -7.35
N ILE A 564 -5.42 -29.92 -7.78
CA ILE A 564 -6.59 -30.18 -8.61
C ILE A 564 -6.23 -29.73 -10.03
N LYS A 565 -5.59 -30.64 -10.77
CA LYS A 565 -5.25 -30.40 -12.17
C LYS A 565 -6.53 -30.36 -12.99
N VAL A 566 -6.65 -29.34 -13.82
CA VAL A 566 -7.86 -29.13 -14.65
C VAL A 566 -7.52 -29.07 -16.12
N GLU A 567 -8.44 -29.52 -16.96
CA GLU A 567 -8.41 -29.35 -18.41
C GLU A 567 -9.68 -28.68 -18.92
N ILE A 568 -9.58 -28.09 -20.12
CA ILE A 568 -10.72 -27.48 -20.81
C ILE A 568 -11.06 -28.36 -22.00
N ARG A 569 -12.27 -28.91 -22.01
CA ARG A 569 -12.79 -29.63 -23.15
C ARG A 569 -13.19 -28.63 -24.24
N HIS A 570 -12.60 -28.71 -25.44
CA HIS A 570 -12.99 -27.88 -26.59
C HIS A 570 -13.99 -28.57 -27.52
N ILE A 571 -14.21 -29.88 -27.38
CA ILE A 571 -15.14 -30.65 -28.22
C ILE A 571 -16.25 -31.23 -27.34
N PRO A 572 -17.54 -31.08 -27.68
CA PRO A 572 -18.63 -31.69 -26.91
C PRO A 572 -18.44 -33.21 -26.77
N PRO A 573 -18.81 -33.82 -25.63
CA PRO A 573 -18.74 -35.28 -25.46
C PRO A 573 -19.65 -36.01 -26.47
N PRO A 574 -19.21 -37.14 -27.04
CA PRO A 574 -19.99 -37.90 -28.03
C PRO A 574 -21.40 -38.26 -27.54
N GLU A 575 -21.53 -38.63 -26.26
CA GLU A 575 -22.79 -39.03 -25.64
C GLU A 575 -23.85 -37.91 -25.56
N LYS A 576 -23.47 -36.64 -25.74
CA LYS A 576 -24.43 -35.53 -25.71
C LYS A 576 -25.09 -35.25 -27.05
N GLY A 577 -24.56 -35.78 -28.16
CA GLY A 577 -25.15 -35.57 -29.50
C GLY A 577 -25.29 -34.10 -29.93
N LEU A 578 -24.54 -33.17 -29.32
CA LEU A 578 -24.68 -31.73 -29.56
C LEU A 578 -23.84 -31.28 -30.77
N PRO A 579 -24.33 -30.32 -31.57
CA PRO A 579 -23.57 -29.78 -32.71
C PRO A 579 -22.26 -29.14 -32.26
N GLN A 580 -21.21 -29.24 -33.10
CA GLN A 580 -19.95 -28.55 -32.83
C GLN A 580 -20.15 -27.03 -32.90
N VAL A 581 -20.10 -26.37 -31.74
CA VAL A 581 -20.22 -24.91 -31.63
C VAL A 581 -18.92 -24.26 -32.11
N LYS A 582 -18.90 -23.61 -33.28
CA LYS A 582 -17.72 -22.86 -33.73
C LYS A 582 -17.50 -21.62 -32.85
N SER A 583 -16.28 -21.10 -32.83
CA SER A 583 -15.99 -19.90 -32.05
C SER A 583 -16.75 -18.70 -32.59
N GLY A 584 -17.49 -18.00 -31.71
CA GLY A 584 -18.24 -16.80 -32.07
C GLY A 584 -19.63 -17.02 -32.66
N GLU A 585 -20.04 -18.26 -32.95
CA GLU A 585 -21.36 -18.60 -33.46
C GLU A 585 -22.00 -19.70 -32.62
N MET A 586 -23.19 -19.45 -32.09
CA MET A 586 -23.92 -20.39 -31.25
C MET A 586 -25.18 -20.83 -31.97
N ASP A 587 -25.39 -22.15 -32.07
CA ASP A 587 -26.62 -22.71 -32.61
C ASP A 587 -27.81 -22.21 -31.77
N LYS A 588 -28.88 -21.76 -32.42
CA LYS A 588 -30.07 -21.23 -31.73
C LYS A 588 -30.71 -22.26 -30.80
N SER A 589 -30.57 -23.55 -31.08
CA SER A 589 -31.03 -24.65 -30.22
C SER A 589 -30.27 -24.74 -28.89
N LEU A 590 -29.12 -24.09 -28.78
CA LEU A 590 -28.28 -24.05 -27.58
C LEU A 590 -28.42 -22.74 -26.81
N LEU A 591 -29.25 -21.80 -27.28
CA LEU A 591 -29.53 -20.55 -26.57
C LEU A 591 -30.59 -20.76 -25.49
N PRO A 592 -30.58 -19.94 -24.43
CA PRO A 592 -31.54 -20.07 -23.34
C PRO A 592 -32.97 -19.78 -23.81
N VAL A 593 -33.93 -20.58 -23.34
CA VAL A 593 -35.36 -20.41 -23.62
C VAL A 593 -36.13 -20.34 -22.30
N PHE A 594 -37.01 -19.35 -22.16
CA PHE A 594 -37.88 -19.21 -20.99
C PHE A 594 -39.07 -20.18 -21.05
N GLN A 595 -39.38 -20.76 -19.90
CA GLN A 595 -40.63 -21.47 -19.64
C GLN A 595 -41.51 -20.57 -18.79
N ASP A 596 -42.40 -19.82 -19.44
CA ASP A 596 -43.18 -18.75 -18.80
C ASP A 596 -44.00 -19.27 -17.60
N GLU A 597 -44.52 -20.49 -17.69
CA GLU A 597 -45.32 -21.16 -16.65
C GLU A 597 -44.53 -21.45 -15.37
N ALA A 598 -43.20 -21.61 -15.46
CA ALA A 598 -42.32 -21.89 -14.32
C ALA A 598 -41.68 -20.62 -13.74
N CYS A 599 -41.81 -19.48 -14.41
CA CYS A 599 -41.14 -18.24 -14.04
C CYS A 599 -41.84 -17.53 -12.88
N CYS A 600 -41.11 -17.22 -11.81
CA CYS A 600 -41.63 -16.48 -10.64
C CYS A 600 -41.40 -14.95 -10.72
N GLN A 601 -40.92 -14.43 -11.86
CA GLN A 601 -40.68 -12.99 -12.08
C GLN A 601 -39.78 -12.29 -11.04
N CYS A 602 -38.79 -13.00 -10.50
CA CYS A 602 -37.89 -12.53 -9.44
C CYS A 602 -36.72 -11.64 -9.92
N ASP A 603 -36.65 -11.30 -11.20
CA ASP A 603 -35.60 -10.45 -11.83
C ASP A 603 -34.16 -10.99 -11.77
N THR A 604 -33.93 -12.15 -11.14
CA THR A 604 -32.58 -12.71 -10.93
C THR A 604 -31.84 -12.96 -12.25
N CYS A 605 -32.51 -13.53 -13.25
CA CYS A 605 -31.89 -13.79 -14.56
C CYS A 605 -31.46 -12.50 -15.29
N MET A 606 -32.21 -11.41 -15.12
CA MET A 606 -31.89 -10.09 -15.67
C MET A 606 -30.69 -9.48 -14.94
N ILE A 607 -30.72 -9.48 -13.61
CA ILE A 607 -29.67 -8.90 -12.77
C ILE A 607 -28.33 -9.65 -12.94
N GLN A 608 -28.37 -10.98 -13.03
CA GLN A 608 -27.19 -11.83 -13.13
C GLN A 608 -26.63 -11.94 -14.55
N CYS A 609 -27.32 -11.40 -15.57
CA CYS A 609 -26.87 -11.52 -16.96
C CYS A 609 -25.61 -10.67 -17.19
N PRO A 610 -24.44 -11.29 -17.45
CA PRO A 610 -23.18 -10.55 -17.50
C PRO A 610 -23.07 -9.62 -18.71
N GLU A 611 -23.88 -9.84 -19.75
CA GLU A 611 -23.89 -9.07 -21.00
C GLU A 611 -25.12 -8.16 -21.13
N GLY A 612 -26.00 -8.11 -20.11
CA GLY A 612 -27.24 -7.34 -20.19
C GLY A 612 -28.16 -7.79 -21.33
N ALA A 613 -28.16 -9.09 -21.63
CA ALA A 613 -28.91 -9.68 -22.74
C ALA A 613 -30.37 -10.02 -22.38
N ILE A 614 -30.79 -9.86 -21.12
CA ILE A 614 -32.14 -10.20 -20.67
C ILE A 614 -32.81 -8.91 -20.18
N SER A 615 -34.02 -8.63 -20.67
CA SER A 615 -34.81 -7.45 -20.31
C SER A 615 -36.22 -7.86 -19.87
N LYS A 616 -36.79 -7.14 -18.91
CA LYS A 616 -38.18 -7.31 -18.47
C LYS A 616 -39.15 -6.56 -19.40
N THR A 617 -40.26 -7.20 -19.77
CA THR A 617 -41.36 -6.64 -20.56
C THR A 617 -42.70 -6.91 -19.85
N GLU A 618 -43.79 -6.35 -20.36
CA GLU A 618 -45.15 -6.62 -19.83
C GLU A 618 -45.53 -8.11 -19.89
N GLY A 619 -44.96 -8.86 -20.84
CA GLY A 619 -45.21 -10.29 -21.04
C GLY A 619 -44.23 -11.23 -20.36
N GLY A 620 -43.27 -10.74 -19.55
CA GLY A 620 -42.25 -11.57 -18.90
C GLY A 620 -40.83 -11.08 -19.19
N TYR A 621 -39.94 -11.99 -19.59
CA TYR A 621 -38.54 -11.65 -19.94
C TYR A 621 -38.24 -11.97 -21.39
N VAL A 622 -37.48 -11.11 -22.04
CA VAL A 622 -37.03 -11.27 -23.43
C VAL A 622 -35.51 -11.31 -23.46
N ILE A 623 -34.98 -12.22 -24.29
CA ILE A 623 -33.54 -12.39 -24.49
C ILE A 623 -33.12 -11.76 -25.82
N ASP A 624 -32.19 -10.82 -25.76
CA ASP A 624 -31.46 -10.31 -26.92
C ASP A 624 -30.33 -11.28 -27.28
N TYR A 625 -30.62 -12.15 -28.25
CA TYR A 625 -29.66 -13.17 -28.71
C TYR A 625 -28.42 -12.59 -29.39
N ASN A 626 -28.45 -11.31 -29.82
CA ASN A 626 -27.24 -10.67 -30.36
C ASN A 626 -26.24 -10.31 -29.25
N LYS A 627 -26.70 -10.16 -28.01
CA LYS A 627 -25.87 -9.92 -26.82
C LYS A 627 -25.55 -11.20 -26.05
N CYS A 628 -26.38 -12.23 -26.18
CA CYS A 628 -26.24 -13.46 -25.41
C CYS A 628 -25.00 -14.26 -25.79
N THR A 629 -24.07 -14.43 -24.85
CA THR A 629 -22.84 -15.24 -25.03
C THR A 629 -23.03 -16.72 -24.67
N GLY A 630 -24.22 -17.12 -24.20
CA GLY A 630 -24.50 -18.51 -23.86
C GLY A 630 -23.74 -19.00 -22.62
N CYS A 631 -23.39 -18.11 -21.72
CA CYS A 631 -22.61 -18.45 -20.52
C CYS A 631 -23.34 -19.37 -19.52
N ARG A 632 -24.66 -19.58 -19.66
CA ARG A 632 -25.54 -20.35 -18.75
C ARG A 632 -25.68 -19.78 -17.34
N VAL A 633 -25.23 -18.55 -17.08
CA VAL A 633 -25.40 -17.90 -15.77
C VAL A 633 -26.88 -17.78 -15.42
N CYS A 634 -27.72 -17.29 -16.33
CA CYS A 634 -29.17 -17.16 -16.07
C CYS A 634 -29.84 -18.48 -15.67
N VAL A 635 -29.39 -19.61 -16.23
CA VAL A 635 -29.89 -20.96 -15.90
C VAL A 635 -29.42 -21.39 -14.52
N GLN A 636 -28.15 -21.14 -14.18
CA GLN A 636 -27.60 -21.48 -12.87
C GLN A 636 -28.23 -20.68 -11.73
N GLU A 637 -28.58 -19.42 -12.00
CA GLU A 637 -29.15 -18.52 -10.99
C GLU A 637 -30.69 -18.56 -10.94
N CYS A 638 -31.37 -19.29 -11.83
CA CYS A 638 -32.83 -19.33 -11.85
C CYS A 638 -33.36 -20.18 -10.67
N PRO A 639 -34.07 -19.59 -9.69
CA PRO A 639 -34.51 -20.31 -8.50
C PRO A 639 -35.58 -21.36 -8.80
N THR A 640 -36.32 -21.21 -9.90
CA THR A 640 -37.39 -22.13 -10.33
C THR A 640 -37.00 -23.01 -11.51
N SER A 641 -35.75 -22.91 -11.99
CA SER A 641 -35.29 -23.60 -13.21
C SER A 641 -36.16 -23.32 -14.45
N ALA A 642 -36.75 -22.12 -14.53
CA ALA A 642 -37.62 -21.69 -15.62
C ALA A 642 -36.89 -21.33 -16.94
N ILE A 643 -35.58 -21.58 -17.02
CA ILE A 643 -34.78 -21.32 -18.22
C ILE A 643 -34.16 -22.63 -18.66
N ASP A 644 -34.59 -23.14 -19.81
CA ASP A 644 -34.00 -24.31 -20.42
C ASP A 644 -32.80 -23.92 -21.29
N MET A 645 -31.67 -24.58 -21.05
CA MET A 645 -30.45 -24.43 -21.82
C MET A 645 -29.50 -25.56 -21.41
N PRO A 646 -29.28 -26.60 -22.23
CA PRO A 646 -28.40 -27.70 -21.85
C PRO A 646 -26.93 -27.29 -21.77
N ALA A 647 -26.17 -27.94 -20.89
CA ALA A 647 -24.72 -27.76 -20.81
C ALA A 647 -24.05 -28.43 -22.00
N VAL A 648 -23.28 -27.68 -22.80
CA VAL A 648 -22.55 -28.28 -23.92
C VAL A 648 -21.48 -29.26 -23.43
N GLY A 649 -20.94 -29.06 -22.22
CA GLY A 649 -19.82 -29.86 -21.71
C GLY A 649 -18.49 -29.56 -22.41
N ALA A 650 -18.41 -28.47 -23.16
CA ALA A 650 -17.23 -27.99 -23.87
C ALA A 650 -17.20 -26.45 -23.93
N CYS A 651 -16.01 -25.88 -24.15
CA CYS A 651 -15.78 -24.45 -24.16
C CYS A 651 -16.35 -23.83 -25.44
N ILE A 652 -17.35 -22.97 -25.27
CA ILE A 652 -17.97 -22.23 -26.37
C ILE A 652 -17.37 -20.83 -26.56
N GLY A 653 -16.34 -20.46 -25.78
CA GLY A 653 -15.73 -19.13 -25.87
C GLY A 653 -16.58 -17.98 -25.30
N CYS A 654 -17.54 -18.24 -24.40
CA CYS A 654 -18.41 -17.21 -23.81
C CYS A 654 -17.66 -16.14 -22.99
N GLY A 655 -16.44 -16.43 -22.53
CA GLY A 655 -15.59 -15.47 -21.83
C GLY A 655 -15.96 -15.18 -20.37
N TYR A 656 -17.01 -15.80 -19.81
CA TYR A 656 -17.45 -15.54 -18.42
C TYR A 656 -16.32 -15.75 -17.39
N CYS A 657 -15.57 -16.84 -17.49
CA CYS A 657 -14.44 -17.11 -16.60
C CYS A 657 -13.27 -16.12 -16.76
N LEU A 658 -13.13 -15.48 -17.92
CA LEU A 658 -12.12 -14.44 -18.16
C LEU A 658 -12.57 -13.09 -17.59
N LYS A 659 -13.84 -12.71 -17.82
CA LYS A 659 -14.37 -11.39 -17.44
C LYS A 659 -14.79 -11.29 -15.97
N ARG A 660 -15.37 -12.35 -15.39
CA ARG A 660 -16.01 -12.31 -14.06
C ARG A 660 -15.23 -13.02 -12.97
N PHE A 661 -14.38 -13.99 -13.33
CA PHE A 661 -13.50 -14.68 -12.38
C PHE A 661 -12.03 -14.26 -12.54
N GLU A 662 -11.61 -13.85 -13.74
CA GLU A 662 -10.33 -13.19 -14.00
C GLU A 662 -9.11 -13.94 -13.41
N CYS A 663 -9.04 -15.24 -13.68
CA CYS A 663 -7.85 -16.01 -13.37
C CYS A 663 -6.74 -15.67 -14.38
N PRO A 664 -5.54 -15.22 -13.96
CA PRO A 664 -4.47 -14.83 -14.89
C PRO A 664 -3.92 -16.02 -15.70
N SER A 665 -4.20 -17.26 -15.26
CA SER A 665 -3.86 -18.47 -16.01
C SER A 665 -4.93 -18.91 -17.02
N LEU A 666 -6.04 -18.20 -17.13
CA LEU A 666 -7.01 -18.42 -18.20
C LEU A 666 -6.79 -17.34 -19.26
N ILE A 667 -6.47 -17.77 -20.47
CA ILE A 667 -6.17 -16.88 -21.60
C ILE A 667 -7.13 -17.14 -22.77
N ARG A 668 -7.35 -16.10 -23.58
CA ARG A 668 -8.08 -16.23 -24.85
C ARG A 668 -7.12 -16.83 -25.88
N GLY A 669 -7.44 -18.01 -26.41
CA GLY A 669 -6.72 -18.62 -27.53
C GLY A 669 -7.05 -17.96 -28.87
N GLU A 670 -6.26 -18.26 -29.90
CA GLU A 670 -6.45 -17.80 -31.28
C GLU A 670 -7.81 -18.21 -31.87
N ASP A 671 -8.31 -19.38 -31.47
CA ASP A 671 -9.64 -19.87 -31.82
C ASP A 671 -10.74 -19.19 -30.99
N ALA A 672 -10.44 -18.10 -30.28
CA ALA A 672 -11.32 -17.42 -29.35
C ALA A 672 -11.96 -18.33 -28.28
N ARG A 673 -11.38 -19.50 -27.99
CA ARG A 673 -11.78 -20.31 -26.83
C ARG A 673 -10.79 -20.12 -25.71
N VAL A 674 -11.22 -20.46 -24.50
CA VAL A 674 -10.39 -20.31 -23.31
C VAL A 674 -9.35 -21.43 -23.29
N LYS A 675 -8.10 -21.09 -23.01
CA LYS A 675 -7.00 -22.02 -22.77
C LYS A 675 -6.41 -21.77 -21.38
N ILE A 676 -5.75 -22.79 -20.83
CA ILE A 676 -5.01 -22.66 -19.58
C ILE A 676 -3.56 -22.39 -19.93
N ASP A 677 -3.02 -21.27 -19.44
CA ASP A 677 -1.59 -21.05 -19.41
C ASP A 677 -0.97 -21.88 -18.27
N ARG A 678 -0.25 -22.94 -18.65
CA ARG A 678 0.38 -23.87 -17.71
C ARG A 678 1.62 -23.30 -17.02
N LEU A 679 2.19 -22.21 -17.52
CA LEU A 679 3.34 -21.57 -16.87
C LEU A 679 2.93 -20.84 -15.58
N THR A 680 1.70 -20.33 -15.55
CA THR A 680 1.17 -19.54 -14.42
C THR A 680 0.13 -20.29 -13.60
N CYS A 681 -0.43 -21.40 -14.11
CA CYS A 681 -1.43 -22.18 -13.40
C CYS A 681 -0.83 -22.88 -12.18
N VAL A 682 -1.57 -22.87 -11.08
CA VAL A 682 -1.17 -23.49 -9.79
C VAL A 682 -2.03 -24.69 -9.42
N ASP A 683 -2.80 -25.24 -10.36
CA ASP A 683 -3.67 -26.41 -10.15
C ASP A 683 -4.60 -26.31 -8.93
N CYS A 684 -5.21 -25.14 -8.71
CA CYS A 684 -6.13 -24.90 -7.58
C CYS A 684 -7.57 -25.42 -7.80
N GLY A 685 -7.95 -25.79 -9.02
CA GLY A 685 -9.30 -26.29 -9.33
C GLY A 685 -10.46 -25.29 -9.28
N LEU A 686 -10.28 -24.07 -8.74
CA LEU A 686 -11.37 -23.11 -8.51
C LEU A 686 -12.23 -22.82 -9.75
N CYS A 687 -11.62 -22.79 -10.94
CA CYS A 687 -12.32 -22.51 -12.19
C CYS A 687 -13.37 -23.57 -12.59
N ILE A 688 -13.31 -24.79 -12.03
CA ILE A 688 -14.34 -25.83 -12.24
C ILE A 688 -15.70 -25.31 -11.79
N GLN A 689 -15.77 -24.69 -10.61
CA GLN A 689 -17.01 -24.19 -10.01
C GLN A 689 -17.58 -22.95 -10.74
N VAL A 690 -16.78 -22.33 -11.60
CA VAL A 690 -17.13 -21.10 -12.34
C VAL A 690 -17.76 -21.42 -13.71
N CYS A 691 -17.39 -22.53 -14.35
CA CYS A 691 -17.80 -22.82 -15.72
C CYS A 691 -19.25 -23.34 -15.80
N GLY A 692 -20.20 -22.46 -16.15
CA GLY A 692 -21.61 -22.85 -16.37
C GLY A 692 -21.85 -23.84 -17.51
N GLN A 693 -20.88 -24.00 -18.41
CA GLN A 693 -20.95 -24.99 -19.50
C GLN A 693 -20.41 -26.37 -19.12
N GLY A 694 -19.80 -26.53 -17.94
CA GLY A 694 -19.14 -27.78 -17.55
C GLY A 694 -17.99 -28.16 -18.48
N ALA A 695 -17.32 -27.17 -19.08
CA ALA A 695 -16.20 -27.37 -20.01
C ALA A 695 -14.88 -27.61 -19.28
N ILE A 696 -14.76 -27.12 -18.04
CA ILE A 696 -13.57 -27.27 -17.21
C ILE A 696 -13.80 -28.45 -16.28
N TYR A 697 -12.93 -29.45 -16.34
CA TYR A 697 -13.04 -30.67 -15.55
C TYR A 697 -11.70 -31.00 -14.89
N GLN A 698 -11.77 -31.69 -13.75
CA GLN A 698 -10.59 -32.23 -13.08
C GLN A 698 -10.06 -33.42 -13.87
N VAL A 699 -8.74 -33.47 -14.05
CA VAL A 699 -8.03 -34.62 -14.61
C VAL A 699 -7.55 -35.48 -13.45
N GLU A 700 -7.66 -36.80 -13.59
CA GLU A 700 -7.11 -37.77 -12.64
C GLU A 700 -5.57 -37.74 -12.59
#